data_AF-A0A3Q3NEL8-F1
#
_entry.id   AF-A0A3Q3NEL8-F1
#
_cell.length_a   1.000
_cell.length_b   1.000
_cell.length_c   1.000
_cell.angle_alpha   90.00
_cell.angle_beta   90.00
_cell.angle_gamma   90.00
#
_symmetry.space_group_name_H-M   'P 1'
#
loop_
_entity.id
_entity.type
_entity.pdbx_description
1 polymer ?
#
loop_
_entity_poly.entity_id
_entity_poly.type
_entity_poly.pdbx_seq_one_letter_code
_entity_poly.pdbx_strand_id
1 'polypeptide(L)'
;MAAGTALIYDEEMTKYKLLWVDPACKIEAPERLTVSHEALVRSGLADRCVSIPVREATDEDILLVHSEEYLEAVKKTPYMTLEDLKEFTLHYGDVYFHPNIYHCAKLAAGATLQLVDSVMMAKVRNGMALVRPPGHHSMRSAANGFCVFNNVAIAAQYAKQKYGLKRVLIVDWDVHHGQGVQYCFEDDPSVLYFSWHRYEHQKFWPNLRESDFDSVGKEKGAGFTINVPWNDVRMQNSDYLSVFCHVLLPVAYEFSPDLVLVSAGFDSAIGDPEGEMCATPDIFAHLTHLLMNLAGGKVCAVLEGGYNLTSLAQSVCQTVQTLLGEPAPRPANLEGPCKSALESLHCVRSAHRQYWSCLKHAADLPACDISTKRIKLAEEEENMDKQEEKKSTEENVWSQPPKRISPLIRTAVLLPDDVPCPDGCQHFSSSQDPDPHNKQRENFLKNGDDSDALTTVSSLIGLVKKMEKNEICSGLALVHDVSMAMMCVVQHAAAALSNRVLVVCLGDGRVPSPGTDDGKTLVMQISNKKSDEQKCKYHIPVCLKQGCGDMSGFMHAVLGLLLPLGYEYDPSLVLLVQMPDSGLSDSVWQHLIGLLQGLAQGHTLVLMQEVEGACVRPTASSLLGEAAPSLGQLHAPLPEDVEAIESLRHKLKADWKLLQTTAPETEDCDEHRSRPWPVSQVF
;
A
#
# COMPACT_ATOMS: atom_id res chain seq x y z
N MET A 1 10.60 -6.27 -20.76
CA MET A 1 10.58 -5.81 -19.35
C MET A 1 11.08 -6.94 -18.47
N ALA A 2 11.61 -6.65 -17.28
CA ALA A 2 11.98 -7.70 -16.33
C ALA A 2 10.72 -8.44 -15.87
N ALA A 3 10.79 -9.76 -15.78
CA ALA A 3 9.72 -10.63 -15.30
C ALA A 3 10.24 -11.50 -14.15
N GLY A 4 9.33 -11.95 -13.29
CA GLY A 4 9.65 -12.80 -12.14
C GLY A 4 9.94 -12.02 -10.85
N THR A 5 9.92 -12.76 -9.74
CA THR A 5 10.07 -12.28 -8.37
C THR A 5 11.26 -12.99 -7.73
N ALA A 6 12.23 -12.26 -7.21
CA ALA A 6 13.33 -12.87 -6.46
C ALA A 6 12.87 -13.29 -5.05
N LEU A 7 13.34 -14.45 -4.59
CA LEU A 7 13.28 -14.86 -3.20
C LEU A 7 14.70 -15.16 -2.72
N ILE A 8 15.11 -14.49 -1.65
CA ILE A 8 16.44 -14.63 -1.05
C ILE A 8 16.26 -15.15 0.36
N TYR A 9 16.87 -16.28 0.65
CA TYR A 9 16.82 -16.95 1.94
C TYR A 9 18.06 -17.83 2.08
N ASP A 10 18.60 -17.90 3.29
CA ASP A 10 19.64 -18.87 3.64
C ASP A 10 19.42 -19.34 5.07
N GLU A 11 19.52 -20.65 5.31
CA GLU A 11 19.33 -21.25 6.63
C GLU A 11 20.41 -20.83 7.62
N GLU A 12 21.57 -20.33 7.17
CA GLU A 12 22.64 -19.84 8.03
C GLU A 12 22.17 -18.65 8.89
N MET A 13 21.24 -17.82 8.38
CA MET A 13 20.62 -16.73 9.15
C MET A 13 19.70 -17.24 10.29
N THR A 14 19.49 -18.55 10.43
CA THR A 14 18.84 -19.18 11.60
C THR A 14 19.84 -19.58 12.69
N LYS A 15 21.16 -19.55 12.41
CA LYS A 15 22.21 -20.09 13.28
C LYS A 15 22.74 -19.07 14.30
N TYR A 16 21.85 -18.23 14.84
CA TYR A 16 22.12 -17.40 16.01
C TYR A 16 20.82 -17.21 16.81
N LYS A 17 20.94 -17.19 18.14
CA LYS A 17 19.81 -17.00 19.06
C LYS A 17 20.30 -16.43 20.39
N LEU A 18 19.36 -15.92 21.19
CA LEU A 18 19.61 -15.47 22.55
C LEU A 18 20.17 -16.63 23.42
N LEU A 19 21.25 -16.37 24.17
CA LEU A 19 21.97 -17.36 24.99
C LEU A 19 21.73 -17.24 26.50
N TRP A 20 20.88 -16.29 26.92
CA TRP A 20 20.54 -16.05 28.32
C TRP A 20 19.06 -15.69 28.45
N VAL A 21 18.60 -15.50 29.69
CA VAL A 21 17.21 -15.07 29.92
C VAL A 21 17.15 -13.56 29.77
N ASP A 22 16.42 -13.12 28.75
CA ASP A 22 16.08 -11.73 28.51
C ASP A 22 14.63 -11.70 27.98
N PRO A 23 13.66 -11.26 28.80
CA PRO A 23 12.26 -11.23 28.41
C PRO A 23 11.96 -10.33 27.22
N ALA A 24 12.72 -9.25 27.01
CA ALA A 24 12.54 -8.34 25.88
C ALA A 24 13.05 -8.97 24.58
N CYS A 25 14.23 -9.60 24.63
CA CYS A 25 14.85 -10.16 23.43
C CYS A 25 14.37 -11.56 23.02
N LYS A 26 13.69 -12.31 23.90
CA LYS A 26 13.29 -13.71 23.64
C LYS A 26 12.38 -13.90 22.41
N ILE A 27 11.69 -12.85 21.99
CA ILE A 27 10.72 -12.88 20.89
C ILE A 27 11.40 -12.95 19.51
N GLU A 28 12.65 -12.47 19.41
CA GLU A 28 13.43 -12.51 18.18
C GLU A 28 14.17 -13.85 18.10
N ALA A 29 13.57 -14.82 17.38
CA ALA A 29 14.01 -16.20 17.37
C ALA A 29 14.23 -16.76 15.95
N PRO A 30 15.11 -17.79 15.77
CA PRO A 30 15.35 -18.47 14.49
C PRO A 30 14.09 -18.94 13.76
N GLU A 31 13.10 -19.37 14.53
CA GLU A 31 11.83 -19.91 14.05
C GLU A 31 11.09 -18.91 13.16
N ARG A 32 11.28 -17.59 13.35
CA ARG A 32 10.70 -16.54 12.50
C ARG A 32 11.03 -16.74 11.02
N LEU A 33 12.30 -17.02 10.70
CA LEU A 33 12.71 -17.30 9.32
C LEU A 33 12.24 -18.68 8.87
N THR A 34 12.37 -19.69 9.73
CA THR A 34 12.00 -21.06 9.41
C THR A 34 10.53 -21.16 9.02
N VAL A 35 9.60 -20.64 9.83
CA VAL A 35 8.16 -20.72 9.55
C VAL A 35 7.77 -19.92 8.31
N SER A 36 8.42 -18.78 8.07
CA SER A 36 8.17 -17.94 6.90
C SER A 36 8.56 -18.66 5.62
N HIS A 37 9.78 -19.20 5.57
CA HIS A 37 10.26 -19.94 4.40
C HIS A 37 9.46 -21.25 4.18
N GLU A 38 9.19 -22.01 5.24
CA GLU A 38 8.38 -23.23 5.16
C GLU A 38 6.95 -22.97 4.66
N ALA A 39 6.34 -21.84 5.05
CA ALA A 39 5.03 -21.47 4.56
C ALA A 39 5.04 -21.16 3.06
N LEU A 40 6.07 -20.46 2.57
CA LEU A 40 6.25 -20.22 1.13
C LEU A 40 6.47 -21.52 0.35
N VAL A 41 7.27 -22.45 0.87
CA VAL A 41 7.51 -23.77 0.25
C VAL A 41 6.21 -24.58 0.23
N ARG A 42 5.51 -24.70 1.37
CA ARG A 42 4.27 -25.49 1.48
C ARG A 42 3.15 -24.96 0.58
N SER A 43 3.16 -23.66 0.31
CA SER A 43 2.18 -23.00 -0.55
C SER A 43 2.59 -23.01 -2.03
N GLY A 44 3.76 -23.57 -2.37
CA GLY A 44 4.30 -23.60 -3.73
C GLY A 44 4.74 -22.23 -4.26
N LEU A 45 4.89 -21.24 -3.38
CA LEU A 45 5.29 -19.88 -3.74
C LEU A 45 6.80 -19.77 -3.96
N ALA A 46 7.59 -20.46 -3.13
CA ALA A 46 9.05 -20.48 -3.26
C ALA A 46 9.48 -21.00 -4.65
N ASP A 47 8.84 -22.07 -5.15
CA ASP A 47 9.11 -22.68 -6.45
C ASP A 47 8.81 -21.76 -7.65
N ARG A 48 7.92 -20.78 -7.45
CA ARG A 48 7.55 -19.78 -8.47
C ARG A 48 8.46 -18.57 -8.45
N CYS A 49 9.21 -18.36 -7.37
CA CYS A 49 10.19 -17.31 -7.26
C CYS A 49 11.52 -17.72 -7.89
N VAL A 50 12.30 -16.74 -8.32
CA VAL A 50 13.69 -16.92 -8.71
C VAL A 50 14.53 -16.93 -7.44
N SER A 51 15.06 -18.09 -7.06
CA SER A 51 15.97 -18.19 -5.93
C SER A 51 17.29 -17.50 -6.26
N ILE A 52 17.67 -16.51 -5.45
CA ILE A 52 18.96 -15.80 -5.57
C ILE A 52 19.79 -16.15 -4.34
N PRO A 53 21.06 -16.58 -4.50
CA PRO A 53 21.91 -16.89 -3.36
C PRO A 53 22.28 -15.62 -2.59
N VAL A 54 22.45 -15.78 -1.28
CA VAL A 54 23.01 -14.74 -0.41
C VAL A 54 24.49 -14.50 -0.73
N ARG A 55 24.99 -13.33 -0.32
CA ARG A 55 26.42 -13.04 -0.21
C ARG A 55 26.64 -12.34 1.13
N GLU A 56 27.87 -12.30 1.61
CA GLU A 56 28.22 -11.38 2.67
C GLU A 56 28.29 -9.94 2.14
N ALA A 57 27.78 -8.99 2.91
CA ALA A 57 28.14 -7.58 2.74
C ALA A 57 29.64 -7.41 3.03
N THR A 58 30.31 -6.67 2.15
CA THR A 58 31.71 -6.28 2.33
C THR A 58 31.82 -5.21 3.42
N ASP A 59 33.02 -4.95 3.92
CA ASP A 59 33.24 -3.84 4.84
C ASP A 59 32.88 -2.52 4.16
N GLU A 60 33.20 -2.35 2.88
CA GLU A 60 32.84 -1.18 2.09
C GLU A 60 31.32 -0.98 1.99
N ASP A 61 30.55 -2.07 1.83
CA ASP A 61 29.09 -2.01 1.83
C ASP A 61 28.57 -1.52 3.20
N ILE A 62 29.12 -2.04 4.30
CA ILE A 62 28.67 -1.70 5.67
C ILE A 62 29.02 -0.25 6.02
N LEU A 63 30.22 0.19 5.63
CA LEU A 63 30.73 1.54 5.86
C LEU A 63 29.99 2.63 5.07
N LEU A 64 29.07 2.26 4.17
CA LEU A 64 28.16 3.22 3.53
C LEU A 64 27.28 3.97 4.54
N VAL A 65 26.92 3.32 5.66
CA VAL A 65 26.05 3.91 6.69
C VAL A 65 26.60 3.76 8.11
N HIS A 66 27.47 2.78 8.35
CA HIS A 66 28.06 2.52 9.66
C HIS A 66 29.45 3.12 9.80
N SER A 67 29.82 3.48 11.02
CA SER A 67 31.16 3.91 11.38
C SER A 67 32.14 2.74 11.42
N GLU A 68 33.40 3.03 11.08
CA GLU A 68 34.49 2.05 11.17
C GLU A 68 34.67 1.52 12.60
N GLU A 69 34.56 2.40 13.60
CA GLU A 69 34.70 2.02 15.01
C GLU A 69 33.65 0.98 15.44
N TYR A 70 32.39 1.17 15.01
CA TYR A 70 31.32 0.23 15.31
C TYR A 70 31.49 -1.10 14.58
N LEU A 71 31.84 -1.08 13.29
CA LEU A 71 32.13 -2.29 12.53
C LEU A 71 33.26 -3.11 13.17
N GLU A 72 34.36 -2.46 13.55
CA GLU A 72 35.49 -3.12 14.22
C GLU A 72 35.14 -3.64 15.62
N ALA A 73 34.20 -3.01 16.32
CA ALA A 73 33.68 -3.52 17.58
C ALA A 73 32.86 -4.80 17.35
N VAL A 74 31.93 -4.79 16.39
CA VAL A 74 31.07 -5.95 16.07
C VAL A 74 31.89 -7.12 15.51
N LYS A 75 32.94 -6.87 14.71
CA LYS A 75 33.87 -7.89 14.19
C LYS A 75 34.56 -8.73 15.26
N LYS A 76 34.64 -8.23 16.50
CA LYS A 76 35.25 -8.95 17.62
C LYS A 76 34.28 -9.93 18.28
N THR A 77 32.97 -9.74 18.13
CA THR A 77 31.93 -10.56 18.77
C THR A 77 32.02 -12.06 18.49
N PRO A 78 32.49 -12.55 17.33
CA PRO A 78 32.68 -14.00 17.12
C PRO A 78 33.70 -14.66 18.04
N TYR A 79 34.61 -13.88 18.63
CA TYR A 79 35.71 -14.37 19.46
C TYR A 79 35.49 -14.10 20.96
N MET A 80 34.36 -13.51 21.32
CA MET A 80 34.01 -13.18 22.70
C MET A 80 33.50 -14.42 23.45
N THR A 81 33.76 -14.47 24.77
CA THR A 81 33.11 -15.44 25.66
C THR A 81 31.64 -15.07 25.86
N LEU A 82 30.86 -15.96 26.49
CA LEU A 82 29.46 -15.67 26.80
C LEU A 82 29.31 -14.46 27.72
N GLU A 83 30.19 -14.34 28.72
CA GLU A 83 30.24 -13.22 29.64
C GLU A 83 30.59 -11.91 28.90
N ASP A 84 31.60 -11.93 28.03
CA ASP A 84 31.99 -10.77 27.22
C ASP A 84 30.86 -10.35 26.27
N LEU A 85 30.13 -11.30 25.68
CA LEU A 85 28.97 -11.01 24.81
C LEU A 85 27.83 -10.34 25.58
N LYS A 86 27.56 -10.78 26.81
CA LYS A 86 26.57 -10.12 27.68
C LYS A 86 27.00 -8.70 27.99
N GLU A 87 28.25 -8.51 28.40
CA GLU A 87 28.79 -7.17 28.68
C GLU A 87 28.74 -6.27 27.44
N PHE A 88 29.14 -6.80 26.27
CA PHE A 88 29.07 -6.09 25.01
C PHE A 88 27.64 -5.67 24.66
N THR A 89 26.67 -6.56 24.91
CA THR A 89 25.24 -6.32 24.65
C THR A 89 24.70 -5.17 25.51
N LEU A 90 25.11 -5.05 26.78
CA LEU A 90 24.63 -4.02 27.71
C LEU A 90 24.97 -2.58 27.29
N HIS A 91 25.87 -2.39 26.31
CA HIS A 91 26.16 -1.08 25.75
C HIS A 91 25.09 -0.57 24.77
N TYR A 92 24.13 -1.43 24.39
CA TYR A 92 23.14 -1.16 23.36
C TYR A 92 21.71 -1.38 23.89
N GLY A 93 20.72 -0.80 23.21
CA GLY A 93 19.31 -0.92 23.60
C GLY A 93 18.62 -2.11 22.93
N ASP A 94 18.06 -3.02 23.74
CA ASP A 94 17.18 -4.12 23.32
C ASP A 94 17.68 -4.92 22.11
N VAL A 95 18.93 -5.39 22.21
CA VAL A 95 19.57 -6.26 21.23
C VAL A 95 20.31 -7.37 21.99
N TYR A 96 20.71 -8.44 21.31
CA TYR A 96 21.62 -9.45 21.87
C TYR A 96 22.66 -9.85 20.84
N PHE A 97 23.86 -10.20 21.32
CA PHE A 97 24.93 -10.72 20.47
C PHE A 97 25.16 -12.21 20.68
N HIS A 98 25.58 -12.88 19.62
CA HIS A 98 25.89 -14.31 19.55
C HIS A 98 27.18 -14.47 18.72
N PRO A 99 28.03 -15.49 18.95
CA PRO A 99 29.27 -15.65 18.18
C PRO A 99 29.09 -15.66 16.65
N ASN A 100 27.93 -16.09 16.17
CA ASN A 100 27.59 -16.11 14.75
C ASN A 100 26.83 -14.87 14.24
N ILE A 101 26.38 -13.95 15.11
CA ILE A 101 25.46 -12.87 14.69
C ILE A 101 26.12 -11.90 13.70
N TYR A 102 27.44 -11.66 13.80
CA TYR A 102 28.15 -10.82 12.84
C TYR A 102 28.15 -11.44 11.44
N HIS A 103 28.36 -12.75 11.33
CA HIS A 103 28.28 -13.47 10.06
C HIS A 103 26.87 -13.39 9.48
N CYS A 104 25.84 -13.70 10.29
CA CYS A 104 24.45 -13.61 9.85
C CYS A 104 24.05 -12.16 9.46
N ALA A 105 24.54 -11.14 10.18
CA ALA A 105 24.28 -9.73 9.85
C ALA A 105 24.91 -9.32 8.50
N LYS A 106 26.11 -9.83 8.18
CA LYS A 106 26.69 -9.66 6.84
C LYS A 106 25.85 -10.36 5.77
N LEU A 107 25.33 -11.55 6.04
CA LEU A 107 24.45 -12.25 5.10
C LEU A 107 23.13 -11.51 4.92
N ALA A 108 22.53 -10.98 5.98
CA ALA A 108 21.30 -10.19 5.93
C ALA A 108 21.46 -8.94 5.05
N ALA A 109 22.52 -8.15 5.29
CA ALA A 109 22.82 -6.98 4.48
C ALA A 109 23.15 -7.37 3.03
N GLY A 110 23.99 -8.39 2.81
CA GLY A 110 24.38 -8.81 1.46
C GLY A 110 23.25 -9.48 0.67
N ALA A 111 22.32 -10.16 1.32
CA ALA A 111 21.07 -10.66 0.73
C ALA A 111 20.25 -9.48 0.18
N THR A 112 20.07 -8.42 0.96
CA THR A 112 19.37 -7.22 0.51
C THR A 112 20.07 -6.57 -0.69
N LEU A 113 21.39 -6.53 -0.71
CA LEU A 113 22.16 -6.01 -1.86
C LEU A 113 22.01 -6.88 -3.12
N GLN A 114 21.95 -8.20 -2.97
CA GLN A 114 21.66 -9.13 -4.07
C GLN A 114 20.26 -8.92 -4.65
N LEU A 115 19.28 -8.61 -3.80
CA LEU A 115 17.92 -8.27 -4.23
C LEU A 115 17.92 -6.97 -5.05
N VAL A 116 18.55 -5.91 -4.52
CA VAL A 116 18.70 -4.64 -5.25
C VAL A 116 19.40 -4.83 -6.59
N ASP A 117 20.52 -5.56 -6.62
CA ASP A 117 21.24 -5.86 -7.86
C ASP A 117 20.35 -6.59 -8.87
N SER A 118 19.57 -7.58 -8.41
CA SER A 118 18.72 -8.38 -9.30
C SER A 118 17.58 -7.55 -9.91
N VAL A 119 16.99 -6.64 -9.14
CA VAL A 119 15.93 -5.73 -9.60
C VAL A 119 16.51 -4.64 -10.51
N MET A 120 17.60 -3.99 -10.10
CA MET A 120 18.20 -2.88 -10.86
C MET A 120 18.85 -3.32 -12.18
N MET A 121 19.35 -4.56 -12.24
CA MET A 121 19.84 -5.17 -13.48
C MET A 121 18.73 -5.80 -14.33
N ALA A 122 17.45 -5.60 -13.97
CA ALA A 122 16.30 -6.13 -14.69
C ALA A 122 16.30 -7.67 -14.86
N LYS A 123 16.95 -8.40 -13.93
CA LYS A 123 16.92 -9.88 -13.90
C LYS A 123 15.59 -10.40 -13.36
N VAL A 124 15.00 -9.67 -12.42
CA VAL A 124 13.66 -9.84 -11.88
C VAL A 124 12.98 -8.48 -11.82
N ARG A 125 11.65 -8.46 -11.72
CA ARG A 125 10.91 -7.19 -11.58
C ARG A 125 10.99 -6.65 -10.15
N ASN A 126 10.83 -7.55 -9.19
CA ASN A 126 10.74 -7.27 -7.75
C ASN A 126 11.26 -8.46 -6.95
N GLY A 127 11.20 -8.41 -5.63
CA GLY A 127 11.48 -9.58 -4.79
C GLY A 127 11.41 -9.32 -3.30
N MET A 128 11.64 -10.38 -2.54
CA MET A 128 11.69 -10.37 -1.08
C MET A 128 12.94 -11.07 -0.55
N ALA A 129 13.58 -10.46 0.43
CA ALA A 129 14.67 -11.05 1.19
C ALA A 129 14.18 -11.44 2.60
N LEU A 130 14.19 -12.74 2.89
CA LEU A 130 13.91 -13.30 4.21
C LEU A 130 15.23 -13.34 4.99
N VAL A 131 15.47 -12.30 5.80
CA VAL A 131 16.74 -12.07 6.49
C VAL A 131 16.57 -12.01 8.00
N ARG A 132 17.63 -12.38 8.72
CA ARG A 132 17.83 -12.17 10.17
C ARG A 132 19.33 -12.00 10.44
N PRO A 133 19.75 -11.02 11.26
CA PRO A 133 18.93 -10.06 12.03
C PRO A 133 18.21 -9.00 11.19
N PRO A 134 17.16 -8.34 11.74
CA PRO A 134 16.56 -7.14 11.15
C PRO A 134 17.56 -5.97 11.13
N GLY A 135 17.16 -4.84 10.54
CA GLY A 135 18.04 -3.70 10.28
C GLY A 135 17.52 -2.31 10.66
N HIS A 136 16.23 -2.02 10.56
CA HIS A 136 15.75 -0.62 10.54
C HIS A 136 16.06 0.24 11.80
N HIS A 137 16.30 -0.37 12.95
CA HIS A 137 16.72 0.34 14.18
C HIS A 137 18.22 0.61 14.28
N SER A 138 19.05 -0.14 13.55
CA SER A 138 20.50 -0.04 13.64
C SER A 138 20.97 1.35 13.20
N MET A 139 21.78 1.99 14.05
CA MET A 139 22.29 3.35 13.88
C MET A 139 23.75 3.31 13.43
N ARG A 140 24.26 4.45 12.94
CA ARG A 140 25.64 4.58 12.43
C ARG A 140 26.71 3.96 13.33
N SER A 141 26.56 4.06 14.64
CA SER A 141 27.56 3.58 15.60
C SER A 141 26.98 2.70 16.71
N ALA A 142 25.79 2.12 16.52
CA ALA A 142 25.13 1.34 17.56
C ALA A 142 24.13 0.33 17.01
N ALA A 143 24.18 -0.90 17.57
CA ALA A 143 23.08 -1.84 17.47
C ALA A 143 21.90 -1.35 18.31
N ASN A 144 20.68 -1.69 17.89
CA ASN A 144 19.47 -1.36 18.62
C ASN A 144 18.29 -2.22 18.16
N GLY A 145 17.34 -2.56 19.03
CA GLY A 145 16.08 -3.23 18.64
C GLY A 145 16.30 -4.49 17.81
N PHE A 146 17.11 -5.41 18.30
CA PHE A 146 17.54 -6.63 17.61
C PHE A 146 18.37 -6.43 16.33
N CYS A 147 18.57 -5.19 15.87
CA CYS A 147 19.26 -4.88 14.63
C CYS A 147 20.75 -4.66 14.85
N VAL A 148 21.57 -5.32 14.01
CA VAL A 148 23.04 -5.14 14.03
C VAL A 148 23.47 -4.15 12.95
N PHE A 149 23.18 -4.43 11.68
CA PHE A 149 23.43 -3.50 10.58
C PHE A 149 22.12 -3.11 9.91
N ASN A 150 22.00 -1.84 9.56
CA ASN A 150 20.82 -1.32 8.86
C ASN A 150 20.76 -1.79 7.38
N ASN A 151 20.14 -2.95 7.16
CA ASN A 151 20.02 -3.62 5.87
C ASN A 151 19.45 -2.70 4.77
N VAL A 152 18.35 -2.00 5.08
CA VAL A 152 17.62 -1.16 4.12
C VAL A 152 18.34 0.17 3.86
N ALA A 153 18.97 0.78 4.88
CA ALA A 153 19.78 1.97 4.67
C ALA A 153 21.05 1.70 3.85
N ILE A 154 21.75 0.58 4.11
CA ILE A 154 22.87 0.11 3.28
C ILE A 154 22.41 -0.05 1.83
N ALA A 155 21.25 -0.69 1.61
CA ALA A 155 20.69 -0.91 0.28
C ALA A 155 20.37 0.39 -0.47
N ALA A 156 19.79 1.38 0.21
CA ALA A 156 19.50 2.68 -0.39
C ALA A 156 20.79 3.43 -0.80
N GLN A 157 21.79 3.51 0.09
CA GLN A 157 23.07 4.15 -0.26
C GLN A 157 23.80 3.39 -1.37
N TYR A 158 23.80 2.05 -1.31
CA TYR A 158 24.39 1.21 -2.35
C TYR A 158 23.73 1.43 -3.70
N ALA A 159 22.39 1.48 -3.74
CA ALA A 159 21.66 1.73 -4.98
C ALA A 159 21.99 3.10 -5.58
N LYS A 160 22.09 4.14 -4.73
CA LYS A 160 22.50 5.48 -5.15
C LYS A 160 23.93 5.52 -5.69
N GLN A 161 24.89 4.89 -5.02
CA GLN A 161 26.29 4.92 -5.43
C GLN A 161 26.55 4.06 -6.67
N LYS A 162 26.03 2.83 -6.70
CA LYS A 162 26.29 1.87 -7.80
C LYS A 162 25.46 2.14 -9.05
N TYR A 163 24.19 2.50 -8.89
CA TYR A 163 23.25 2.68 -10.00
C TYR A 163 22.90 4.15 -10.29
N GLY A 164 23.45 5.09 -9.51
CA GLY A 164 23.25 6.52 -9.74
C GLY A 164 21.83 7.01 -9.47
N LEU A 165 21.04 6.26 -8.68
CA LEU A 165 19.65 6.59 -8.38
C LEU A 165 19.52 7.97 -7.75
N LYS A 166 18.45 8.68 -8.11
CA LYS A 166 18.19 10.04 -7.64
C LYS A 166 17.12 10.09 -6.57
N ARG A 167 16.19 9.13 -6.57
CA ARG A 167 15.04 9.11 -5.67
C ARG A 167 14.79 7.67 -5.22
N VAL A 168 15.02 7.37 -3.95
CA VAL A 168 14.70 6.08 -3.34
C VAL A 168 13.58 6.29 -2.33
N LEU A 169 12.50 5.54 -2.44
CA LEU A 169 11.45 5.52 -1.43
C LEU A 169 11.69 4.34 -0.51
N ILE A 170 11.75 4.59 0.80
CA ILE A 170 11.72 3.56 1.84
C ILE A 170 10.36 3.62 2.52
N VAL A 171 9.61 2.52 2.46
CA VAL A 171 8.33 2.35 3.16
C VAL A 171 8.55 1.38 4.31
N ASP A 172 8.44 1.88 5.53
CA ASP A 172 8.54 1.10 6.75
C ASP A 172 7.14 0.87 7.32
N TRP A 173 6.66 -0.37 7.18
CA TRP A 173 5.36 -0.77 7.71
C TRP A 173 5.48 -1.67 8.95
N ASP A 174 6.70 -1.83 9.47
CA ASP A 174 6.92 -2.42 10.79
C ASP A 174 6.15 -1.61 11.84
N VAL A 175 5.75 -2.25 12.93
CA VAL A 175 5.01 -1.54 13.99
C VAL A 175 5.92 -0.65 14.83
N HIS A 176 7.23 -0.81 14.76
CA HIS A 176 8.20 0.03 15.43
C HIS A 176 8.77 1.10 14.49
N HIS A 177 9.12 2.25 15.05
CA HIS A 177 9.78 3.31 14.29
C HIS A 177 11.21 2.88 13.94
N GLY A 178 11.55 2.83 12.64
CA GLY A 178 12.91 2.61 12.16
C GLY A 178 13.81 3.85 12.29
N GLN A 179 14.04 4.31 13.52
CA GLN A 179 14.85 5.51 13.82
C GLN A 179 16.25 5.46 13.19
N GLY A 180 16.86 4.28 13.05
CA GLY A 180 18.15 4.12 12.39
C GLY A 180 18.11 4.55 10.92
N VAL A 181 17.02 4.22 10.22
CA VAL A 181 16.78 4.68 8.84
C VAL A 181 16.54 6.19 8.80
N GLN A 182 15.68 6.70 9.69
CA GLN A 182 15.41 8.14 9.79
C GLN A 182 16.70 8.94 9.98
N TYR A 183 17.54 8.60 10.95
CA TYR A 183 18.79 9.30 11.21
C TYR A 183 19.77 9.21 10.03
N CYS A 184 19.76 8.11 9.27
CA CYS A 184 20.64 7.93 8.13
C CYS A 184 20.33 8.89 6.97
N PHE A 185 19.08 9.34 6.84
CA PHE A 185 18.61 10.13 5.69
C PHE A 185 17.95 11.45 6.07
N GLU A 186 18.06 11.87 7.33
CA GLU A 186 17.33 13.01 7.88
C GLU A 186 17.59 14.32 7.11
N ASP A 187 18.78 14.48 6.54
CA ASP A 187 19.20 15.64 5.73
C ASP A 187 19.29 15.36 4.22
N ASP A 188 18.87 14.18 3.76
CA ASP A 188 19.03 13.70 2.38
C ASP A 188 17.71 13.68 1.58
N PRO A 189 17.44 14.68 0.72
CA PRO A 189 16.21 14.71 -0.09
C PRO A 189 16.16 13.67 -1.21
N SER A 190 17.24 12.92 -1.45
CA SER A 190 17.23 11.83 -2.44
C SER A 190 16.61 10.54 -1.90
N VAL A 191 16.34 10.47 -0.59
CA VAL A 191 15.67 9.34 0.06
C VAL A 191 14.44 9.85 0.80
N LEU A 192 13.26 9.39 0.37
CA LEU A 192 12.02 9.63 1.10
C LEU A 192 11.81 8.45 2.05
N TYR A 193 11.83 8.69 3.35
CA TYR A 193 11.50 7.72 4.38
C TYR A 193 10.07 7.94 4.87
N PHE A 194 9.26 6.91 4.79
CA PHE A 194 7.93 6.86 5.38
C PHE A 194 7.89 5.74 6.42
N SER A 195 7.38 6.03 7.61
CA SER A 195 7.13 5.04 8.65
C SER A 195 5.79 5.32 9.32
N TRP A 196 4.93 4.32 9.42
CA TRP A 196 3.98 4.28 10.52
C TRP A 196 4.59 3.49 11.67
N HIS A 197 4.05 3.65 12.88
CA HIS A 197 4.50 2.87 14.04
C HIS A 197 3.60 3.10 15.24
N ARG A 198 3.51 2.12 16.14
CA ARG A 198 2.94 2.30 17.48
C ARG A 198 3.76 3.34 18.23
N TYR A 199 3.09 4.32 18.81
CA TYR A 199 3.73 5.44 19.48
C TYR A 199 3.11 5.69 20.86
N GLU A 200 1.77 5.63 20.96
CA GLU A 200 1.02 5.85 22.20
C GLU A 200 1.51 7.08 22.99
N HIS A 201 1.70 8.20 22.29
CA HIS A 201 2.22 9.44 22.86
C HIS A 201 3.62 9.27 23.49
N GLN A 202 4.54 8.65 22.76
CA GLN A 202 5.92 8.36 23.18
C GLN A 202 6.03 7.29 24.30
N LYS A 203 4.95 6.58 24.62
CA LYS A 203 4.98 5.50 25.63
C LYS A 203 5.45 4.16 25.08
N PHE A 204 5.31 3.95 23.78
CA PHE A 204 5.79 2.73 23.14
C PHE A 204 7.26 2.85 22.73
N TRP A 205 7.97 1.72 22.78
CA TRP A 205 9.37 1.63 22.39
C TRP A 205 9.56 2.07 20.92
N PRO A 206 10.59 2.85 20.57
CA PRO A 206 11.78 3.22 21.36
C PRO A 206 11.63 4.49 22.21
N ASN A 207 10.41 5.00 22.44
CA ASN A 207 10.12 6.14 23.30
C ASN A 207 10.80 7.47 22.86
N LEU A 208 10.95 7.66 21.56
CA LEU A 208 11.67 8.80 20.97
C LEU A 208 10.72 9.93 20.57
N ARG A 209 11.08 11.18 20.90
CA ARG A 209 10.24 12.34 20.52
C ARG A 209 10.26 12.57 19.01
N GLU A 210 11.37 12.22 18.38
CA GLU A 210 11.61 12.33 16.95
C GLU A 210 10.84 11.30 16.11
N SER A 211 10.15 10.35 16.74
CA SER A 211 9.20 9.46 16.07
C SER A 211 7.83 10.12 15.84
N ASP A 212 7.56 11.28 16.45
CA ASP A 212 6.30 11.99 16.24
C ASP A 212 6.21 12.62 14.83
N PHE A 213 5.00 13.00 14.42
CA PHE A 213 4.68 13.46 13.06
C PHE A 213 5.37 14.76 12.62
N ASP A 214 5.84 15.58 13.56
CA ASP A 214 6.46 16.89 13.30
C ASP A 214 7.96 16.80 13.05
N SER A 215 8.54 15.60 13.16
CA SER A 215 9.93 15.33 12.80
C SER A 215 10.04 15.02 11.31
N VAL A 216 10.00 16.08 10.51
CA VAL A 216 9.85 16.02 9.06
C VAL A 216 11.17 15.89 8.28
N GLY A 217 12.29 15.67 8.97
CA GLY A 217 13.64 15.77 8.42
C GLY A 217 14.29 17.14 8.69
N LYS A 218 15.56 17.28 8.31
CA LYS A 218 16.42 18.43 8.61
C LYS A 218 17.00 19.02 7.34
N GLU A 219 17.36 20.30 7.41
CA GLU A 219 18.07 21.00 6.33
C GLU A 219 17.45 20.79 4.94
N LYS A 220 18.17 20.16 4.01
CA LYS A 220 17.70 19.86 2.65
C LYS A 220 16.75 18.66 2.60
N GLY A 221 16.80 17.77 3.59
CA GLY A 221 15.91 16.63 3.76
C GLY A 221 14.58 16.99 4.44
N ALA A 222 14.36 18.24 4.85
CA ALA A 222 13.07 18.66 5.39
C ALA A 222 11.92 18.40 4.40
N GLY A 223 10.92 17.64 4.86
CA GLY A 223 9.80 17.12 4.09
C GLY A 223 9.95 15.66 3.64
N PHE A 224 11.16 15.07 3.71
CA PHE A 224 11.48 13.72 3.20
C PHE A 224 11.54 12.64 4.29
N THR A 225 11.17 12.96 5.53
CA THR A 225 10.86 11.99 6.59
C THR A 225 9.40 12.17 6.97
N ILE A 226 8.60 11.11 6.85
CA ILE A 226 7.17 11.12 7.17
C ILE A 226 6.90 10.06 8.23
N ASN A 227 6.61 10.51 9.44
CA ASN A 227 6.24 9.66 10.55
C ASN A 227 4.73 9.69 10.79
N VAL A 228 4.09 8.52 10.87
CA VAL A 228 2.67 8.36 11.20
C VAL A 228 2.54 7.62 12.53
N PRO A 229 2.54 8.34 13.66
CA PRO A 229 2.50 7.73 14.98
C PRO A 229 1.09 7.24 15.33
N TRP A 230 0.93 5.94 15.55
CA TRP A 230 -0.29 5.35 16.09
C TRP A 230 -0.37 5.58 17.59
N ASN A 231 -1.31 6.42 17.99
CA ASN A 231 -1.50 6.81 19.39
C ASN A 231 -2.51 5.92 20.15
N ASP A 232 -3.01 4.89 19.49
CA ASP A 232 -3.79 3.81 20.07
C ASP A 232 -3.34 2.48 19.45
N VAL A 233 -3.64 1.38 20.12
CA VAL A 233 -3.44 0.03 19.59
C VAL A 233 -4.63 -0.40 18.74
N ARG A 234 -4.60 -1.63 18.20
CA ARG A 234 -5.72 -2.23 17.46
C ARG A 234 -6.10 -1.51 16.16
N MET A 235 -5.16 -0.79 15.54
CA MET A 235 -5.32 -0.28 14.18
C MET A 235 -5.68 -1.43 13.22
N GLN A 236 -6.59 -1.17 12.29
CA GLN A 236 -7.19 -2.14 11.38
C GLN A 236 -6.83 -1.85 9.92
N ASN A 237 -7.30 -2.70 9.01
CA ASN A 237 -7.13 -2.57 7.56
C ASN A 237 -7.53 -1.16 7.06
N SER A 238 -8.62 -0.59 7.57
CA SER A 238 -9.09 0.75 7.20
C SER A 238 -8.10 1.85 7.56
N ASP A 239 -7.45 1.78 8.73
CA ASP A 239 -6.47 2.77 9.18
C ASP A 239 -5.25 2.76 8.25
N TYR A 240 -4.79 1.56 7.90
CA TYR A 240 -3.63 1.34 7.04
C TYR A 240 -3.89 1.83 5.61
N LEU A 241 -5.03 1.46 5.02
CA LEU A 241 -5.42 1.96 3.69
C LEU A 241 -5.62 3.48 3.69
N SER A 242 -6.16 4.05 4.77
CA SER A 242 -6.38 5.50 4.87
C SER A 242 -5.05 6.26 4.83
N VAL A 243 -4.03 5.80 5.55
CA VAL A 243 -2.69 6.40 5.49
C VAL A 243 -2.05 6.24 4.12
N PHE A 244 -2.21 5.07 3.49
CA PHE A 244 -1.72 4.85 2.13
C PHE A 244 -2.37 5.82 1.13
N CYS A 245 -3.70 5.95 1.14
CA CYS A 245 -4.41 6.77 0.18
C CYS A 245 -4.24 8.27 0.41
N HIS A 246 -4.15 8.71 1.67
CA HIS A 246 -4.20 10.14 2.01
C HIS A 246 -2.86 10.75 2.42
N VAL A 247 -1.80 9.96 2.55
CA VAL A 247 -0.44 10.44 2.82
C VAL A 247 0.56 9.79 1.86
N LEU A 248 0.79 8.49 1.98
CA LEU A 248 1.92 7.84 1.31
C LEU A 248 1.82 7.88 -0.21
N LEU A 249 0.72 7.44 -0.82
CA LEU A 249 0.60 7.38 -2.27
C LEU A 249 0.65 8.78 -2.91
N PRO A 250 -0.11 9.80 -2.46
CA PRO A 250 0.00 11.15 -3.02
C PRO A 250 1.43 11.68 -3.00
N VAL A 251 2.15 11.48 -1.89
CA VAL A 251 3.56 11.90 -1.76
C VAL A 251 4.47 11.07 -2.66
N ALA A 252 4.32 9.74 -2.68
CA ALA A 252 5.16 8.84 -3.46
C ALA A 252 5.02 9.07 -4.97
N TYR A 253 3.82 9.40 -5.44
CA TYR A 253 3.59 9.78 -6.84
C TYR A 253 4.18 11.15 -7.18
N GLU A 254 4.12 12.13 -6.26
CA GLU A 254 4.82 13.43 -6.44
C GLU A 254 6.34 13.27 -6.40
N PHE A 255 6.86 12.40 -5.52
CA PHE A 255 8.29 12.09 -5.39
C PHE A 255 8.80 11.27 -6.60
N SER A 256 7.97 10.40 -7.18
CA SER A 256 8.31 9.59 -8.36
C SER A 256 9.61 8.78 -8.18
N PRO A 257 9.65 7.81 -7.24
CA PRO A 257 10.87 7.09 -6.90
C PRO A 257 11.40 6.25 -8.07
N ASP A 258 12.73 6.12 -8.13
CA ASP A 258 13.43 5.22 -9.06
C ASP A 258 13.44 3.78 -8.54
N LEU A 259 13.37 3.57 -7.22
CA LEU A 259 13.34 2.30 -6.50
C LEU A 259 12.49 2.42 -5.24
N VAL A 260 11.73 1.38 -4.91
CA VAL A 260 11.02 1.25 -3.63
C VAL A 260 11.67 0.13 -2.81
N LEU A 261 12.12 0.46 -1.60
CA LEU A 261 12.53 -0.48 -0.58
C LEU A 261 11.43 -0.55 0.48
N VAL A 262 11.10 -1.75 0.94
CA VAL A 262 10.11 -1.95 2.01
C VAL A 262 10.80 -2.59 3.21
N SER A 263 10.84 -1.87 4.33
CA SER A 263 11.13 -2.44 5.66
C SER A 263 9.89 -3.20 6.09
N ALA A 264 9.90 -4.50 5.77
CA ALA A 264 8.72 -5.35 5.81
C ALA A 264 8.61 -6.10 7.14
N GLY A 265 8.31 -5.36 8.21
CA GLY A 265 7.95 -5.91 9.51
C GLY A 265 6.50 -6.35 9.56
N PHE A 266 6.23 -7.54 10.10
CA PHE A 266 4.86 -8.08 10.17
C PHE A 266 4.29 -8.14 11.59
N ASP A 267 4.91 -7.41 12.52
CA ASP A 267 4.40 -7.15 13.86
C ASP A 267 3.26 -6.12 13.88
N SER A 268 3.03 -5.43 12.76
CA SER A 268 1.83 -4.65 12.50
C SER A 268 0.59 -5.51 12.18
N ALA A 269 0.74 -6.83 12.13
CA ALA A 269 -0.36 -7.76 11.89
C ALA A 269 -1.10 -8.18 13.18
N ILE A 270 -2.33 -8.63 13.02
CA ILE A 270 -3.15 -9.22 14.09
C ILE A 270 -2.42 -10.36 14.82
N GLY A 271 -2.55 -10.37 16.15
CA GLY A 271 -2.00 -11.42 17.01
C GLY A 271 -0.54 -11.27 17.38
N ASP A 272 0.17 -10.27 16.84
CA ASP A 272 1.53 -9.96 17.24
C ASP A 272 1.58 -9.44 18.70
N PRO A 273 2.51 -9.94 19.54
CA PRO A 273 2.60 -9.54 20.93
C PRO A 273 3.14 -8.11 21.16
N GLU A 274 3.94 -7.57 20.24
CA GLU A 274 4.53 -6.23 20.37
C GLU A 274 3.60 -5.18 19.77
N GLY A 275 3.08 -5.45 18.56
CA GLY A 275 2.29 -4.46 17.85
C GLY A 275 0.89 -4.26 18.42
N GLU A 276 0.24 -5.32 18.90
CA GLU A 276 -1.15 -5.30 19.39
C GLU A 276 -2.15 -4.68 18.39
N MET A 277 -1.82 -4.76 17.10
CA MET A 277 -2.67 -4.27 16.00
C MET A 277 -3.72 -5.32 15.61
N CYS A 278 -4.66 -4.92 14.76
CA CYS A 278 -5.78 -5.77 14.31
C CYS A 278 -5.87 -5.89 12.78
N ALA A 279 -4.89 -5.38 12.05
CA ALA A 279 -4.84 -5.53 10.60
C ALA A 279 -4.62 -7.01 10.22
N THR A 280 -5.40 -7.52 9.27
CA THR A 280 -5.31 -8.93 8.86
C THR A 280 -4.15 -9.12 7.87
N PRO A 281 -3.57 -10.32 7.75
CA PRO A 281 -2.50 -10.58 6.77
C PRO A 281 -2.82 -10.18 5.33
N ASP A 282 -4.11 -10.22 4.96
CA ASP A 282 -4.60 -9.83 3.63
C ASP A 282 -4.28 -8.36 3.30
N ILE A 283 -4.12 -7.49 4.30
CA ILE A 283 -3.79 -6.08 4.07
C ILE A 283 -2.45 -5.93 3.34
N PHE A 284 -1.45 -6.75 3.66
CA PHE A 284 -0.12 -6.66 3.07
C PHE A 284 -0.12 -7.02 1.58
N ALA A 285 -1.10 -7.80 1.12
CA ALA A 285 -1.33 -8.00 -0.31
C ALA A 285 -1.72 -6.70 -1.00
N HIS A 286 -2.58 -5.88 -0.39
CA HIS A 286 -3.00 -4.59 -0.94
C HIS A 286 -1.90 -3.54 -0.81
N LEU A 287 -1.21 -3.44 0.33
CA LEU A 287 -0.11 -2.49 0.51
C LEU A 287 1.00 -2.74 -0.53
N THR A 288 1.37 -4.00 -0.73
CA THR A 288 2.34 -4.42 -1.76
C THR A 288 1.86 -4.03 -3.16
N HIS A 289 0.61 -4.32 -3.50
CA HIS A 289 0.02 -4.02 -4.82
C HIS A 289 0.07 -2.52 -5.13
N LEU A 290 -0.26 -1.68 -4.16
CA LEU A 290 -0.24 -0.23 -4.31
C LEU A 290 1.18 0.28 -4.58
N LEU A 291 2.20 -0.27 -3.91
CA LEU A 291 3.60 0.09 -4.14
C LEU A 291 4.17 -0.44 -5.47
N MET A 292 3.67 -1.56 -5.98
CA MET A 292 4.10 -2.14 -7.27
C MET A 292 3.76 -1.25 -8.48
N ASN A 293 2.88 -0.27 -8.32
CA ASN A 293 2.59 0.72 -9.36
C ASN A 293 3.65 1.84 -9.42
N LEU A 294 4.51 1.95 -8.41
CA LEU A 294 5.60 2.93 -8.36
C LEU A 294 6.88 2.35 -8.99
N ALA A 295 7.82 3.23 -9.33
CA ALA A 295 9.17 2.86 -9.78
C ALA A 295 9.21 1.82 -10.93
N GLY A 296 8.17 1.71 -11.75
CA GLY A 296 8.06 0.66 -12.77
C GLY A 296 8.09 -0.75 -12.18
N GLY A 297 7.50 -0.95 -11.00
CA GLY A 297 7.43 -2.24 -10.32
C GLY A 297 8.69 -2.67 -9.59
N LYS A 298 9.73 -1.82 -9.53
CA LYS A 298 10.99 -2.10 -8.83
C LYS A 298 10.81 -1.97 -7.32
N VAL A 299 10.32 -3.06 -6.71
CA VAL A 299 10.05 -3.17 -5.27
C VAL A 299 10.95 -4.25 -4.66
N CYS A 300 11.68 -3.90 -3.60
CA CYS A 300 12.48 -4.83 -2.82
C CYS A 300 11.96 -4.86 -1.38
N ALA A 301 11.29 -5.94 -0.99
CA ALA A 301 10.84 -6.13 0.39
C ALA A 301 11.92 -6.85 1.22
N VAL A 302 12.20 -6.36 2.42
CA VAL A 302 13.23 -6.90 3.31
C VAL A 302 12.57 -7.18 4.66
N LEU A 303 12.62 -8.42 5.12
CA LEU A 303 11.99 -8.81 6.38
C LEU A 303 12.64 -8.05 7.57
N GLU A 304 11.81 -7.41 8.40
CA GLU A 304 12.21 -6.74 9.65
C GLU A 304 11.64 -7.51 10.87
N GLY A 305 10.67 -6.94 11.60
CA GLY A 305 9.98 -7.53 12.75
C GLY A 305 8.84 -8.51 12.41
N GLY A 306 8.01 -8.83 13.41
CA GLY A 306 6.96 -9.85 13.35
C GLY A 306 7.29 -11.09 14.17
N TYR A 307 6.57 -11.28 15.27
CA TYR A 307 6.91 -12.17 16.37
C TYR A 307 5.81 -13.20 16.68
N ASN A 308 4.59 -12.98 16.18
CA ASN A 308 3.63 -14.07 16.06
C ASN A 308 3.91 -14.90 14.80
N LEU A 309 4.38 -16.14 15.00
CA LEU A 309 4.81 -17.03 13.91
C LEU A 309 3.71 -17.32 12.87
N THR A 310 2.44 -17.32 13.29
CA THR A 310 1.31 -17.60 12.39
C THR A 310 1.00 -16.39 11.51
N SER A 311 0.85 -15.20 12.12
CA SER A 311 0.57 -13.98 11.35
C SER A 311 1.76 -13.60 10.46
N LEU A 312 2.99 -13.79 10.94
CA LEU A 312 4.22 -13.60 10.17
C LEU A 312 4.20 -14.44 8.89
N ALA A 313 4.03 -15.76 9.02
CA ALA A 313 4.04 -16.67 7.87
C ALA A 313 2.91 -16.36 6.86
N GLN A 314 1.73 -15.97 7.34
CA GLN A 314 0.60 -15.58 6.50
C GLN A 314 0.87 -14.26 5.75
N SER A 315 1.40 -13.26 6.43
CA SER A 315 1.68 -11.94 5.85
C SER A 315 2.83 -11.98 4.84
N VAL A 316 3.86 -12.80 5.10
CA VAL A 316 4.92 -13.12 4.14
C VAL A 316 4.33 -13.77 2.88
N CYS A 317 3.45 -14.77 3.03
CA CYS A 317 2.77 -15.39 1.89
C CYS A 317 1.97 -14.37 1.09
N GLN A 318 1.17 -13.51 1.75
CA GLN A 318 0.36 -12.50 1.08
C GLN A 318 1.20 -11.49 0.28
N THR A 319 2.33 -11.08 0.84
CA THR A 319 3.31 -10.20 0.19
C THR A 319 3.89 -10.87 -1.06
N VAL A 320 4.44 -12.09 -0.93
CA VAL A 320 5.07 -12.81 -2.04
C VAL A 320 4.07 -13.16 -3.15
N GLN A 321 2.84 -13.56 -2.80
CA GLN A 321 1.77 -13.80 -3.78
C GLN A 321 1.48 -12.57 -4.63
N THR A 322 1.40 -11.39 -4.01
CA THR A 322 1.21 -10.14 -4.75
C THR A 322 2.42 -9.78 -5.60
N LEU A 323 3.65 -9.97 -5.10
CA LEU A 323 4.87 -9.74 -5.89
C LEU A 323 4.93 -10.61 -7.16
N LEU A 324 4.46 -11.86 -7.06
CA LEU A 324 4.28 -12.80 -8.18
C LEU A 324 3.14 -12.41 -9.13
N GLY A 325 2.41 -11.33 -8.83
CA GLY A 325 1.34 -10.78 -9.63
C GLY A 325 0.00 -11.53 -9.47
N GLU A 326 -0.20 -12.29 -8.40
CA GLU A 326 -1.53 -12.85 -8.12
C GLU A 326 -2.51 -11.73 -7.75
N PRO A 327 -3.79 -11.82 -8.12
CA PRO A 327 -4.76 -10.81 -7.74
C PRO A 327 -4.92 -10.72 -6.23
N ALA A 328 -5.07 -9.49 -5.70
CA ALA A 328 -5.26 -9.26 -4.28
C ALA A 328 -6.56 -9.93 -3.78
N PRO A 329 -6.62 -10.42 -2.52
CA PRO A 329 -7.89 -10.85 -1.94
C PRO A 329 -8.87 -9.67 -1.83
N ARG A 330 -10.13 -9.92 -1.47
CA ARG A 330 -11.02 -8.81 -1.12
C ARG A 330 -10.59 -8.21 0.22
N PRO A 331 -10.56 -6.88 0.35
CA PRO A 331 -10.20 -6.24 1.61
C PRO A 331 -11.32 -6.48 2.63
N ALA A 332 -11.12 -7.42 3.55
CA ALA A 332 -12.13 -7.76 4.55
C ALA A 332 -12.28 -6.62 5.59
N ASN A 333 -13.54 -6.37 6.01
CA ASN A 333 -13.92 -5.55 7.17
C ASN A 333 -13.42 -4.10 7.15
N LEU A 334 -13.73 -3.33 6.10
CA LEU A 334 -13.42 -1.90 6.05
C LEU A 334 -14.52 -1.05 6.71
N GLU A 335 -14.36 -0.76 8.01
CA GLU A 335 -15.33 0.02 8.80
C GLU A 335 -15.05 1.55 8.85
N GLY A 336 -14.05 2.00 8.08
CA GLY A 336 -13.48 3.35 8.15
C GLY A 336 -12.35 3.47 9.17
N PRO A 337 -11.49 4.51 9.08
CA PRO A 337 -10.43 4.72 10.05
C PRO A 337 -10.99 5.10 11.42
N CYS A 338 -10.34 4.67 12.48
CA CYS A 338 -10.69 5.05 13.84
C CYS A 338 -10.32 6.51 14.13
N LYS A 339 -10.85 7.07 15.23
CA LYS A 339 -10.61 8.47 15.60
C LYS A 339 -9.11 8.77 15.80
N SER A 340 -8.38 7.89 16.49
CA SER A 340 -6.93 8.05 16.73
C SER A 340 -6.11 8.06 15.43
N ALA A 341 -6.47 7.19 14.48
CA ALA A 341 -5.86 7.20 13.15
C ALA A 341 -6.15 8.49 12.38
N LEU A 342 -7.39 9.00 12.43
CA LEU A 342 -7.77 10.26 11.80
C LEU A 342 -7.07 11.49 12.40
N GLU A 343 -6.87 11.52 13.72
CA GLU A 343 -6.08 12.56 14.39
C GLU A 343 -4.62 12.54 13.93
N SER A 344 -4.03 11.35 13.87
CA SER A 344 -2.65 11.15 13.38
C SER A 344 -2.52 11.56 11.92
N LEU A 345 -3.48 11.14 11.08
CA LEU A 345 -3.54 11.48 9.65
C LEU A 345 -3.65 13.00 9.43
N HIS A 346 -4.49 13.69 10.20
CA HIS A 346 -4.63 15.14 10.15
C HIS A 346 -3.31 15.83 10.51
N CYS A 347 -2.69 15.43 11.62
CA CYS A 347 -1.43 16.02 12.08
C CYS A 347 -0.30 15.87 11.04
N VAL A 348 -0.13 14.66 10.48
CA VAL A 348 0.87 14.38 9.44
C VAL A 348 0.62 15.20 8.19
N ARG A 349 -0.62 15.19 7.67
CA ARG A 349 -0.98 15.98 6.48
C ARG A 349 -0.71 17.46 6.68
N SER A 350 -0.99 17.97 7.88
CA SER A 350 -0.76 19.37 8.23
C SER A 350 0.72 19.71 8.33
N ALA A 351 1.53 18.88 8.99
CA ALA A 351 2.99 19.08 9.10
C ALA A 351 3.69 19.06 7.73
N HIS A 352 3.15 18.27 6.79
CA HIS A 352 3.75 18.08 5.47
C HIS A 352 3.24 19.02 4.38
N ARG A 353 2.20 19.83 4.64
CA ARG A 353 1.54 20.69 3.63
C ARG A 353 2.45 21.70 2.95
N GLN A 354 3.51 22.13 3.62
CA GLN A 354 4.46 23.11 3.08
C GLN A 354 5.50 22.49 2.15
N TYR A 355 5.69 21.17 2.22
CA TYR A 355 6.71 20.44 1.46
C TYR A 355 6.13 19.75 0.22
N TRP A 356 4.88 19.27 0.30
CA TRP A 356 4.26 18.46 -0.76
C TRP A 356 3.04 19.17 -1.36
N SER A 357 3.06 19.36 -2.68
CA SER A 357 1.99 20.06 -3.39
C SER A 357 0.66 19.32 -3.31
N CYS A 358 0.70 17.99 -3.31
CA CYS A 358 -0.47 17.13 -3.12
C CYS A 358 -1.10 17.25 -1.73
N LEU A 359 -0.43 17.87 -0.74
CA LEU A 359 -0.92 18.07 0.63
C LEU A 359 -1.16 19.56 0.98
N LYS A 360 -0.89 20.51 0.08
CA LYS A 360 -1.03 21.96 0.35
C LYS A 360 -2.41 22.38 0.88
N HIS A 361 -3.47 21.69 0.43
CA HIS A 361 -4.86 21.94 0.81
C HIS A 361 -5.25 21.31 2.16
N ALA A 362 -4.37 20.55 2.81
CA ALA A 362 -4.64 19.97 4.11
C ALA A 362 -5.03 21.04 5.13
N ALA A 363 -5.88 20.66 6.09
CA ALA A 363 -6.28 21.56 7.17
C ALA A 363 -5.08 21.97 8.04
N ASP A 364 -5.18 23.15 8.66
CA ASP A 364 -4.22 23.59 9.68
C ASP A 364 -4.20 22.62 10.87
N LEU A 365 -3.11 22.66 11.64
CA LEU A 365 -2.98 21.84 12.84
C LEU A 365 -4.15 22.16 13.80
N PRO A 366 -4.71 21.15 14.49
CA PRO A 366 -5.76 21.36 15.49
C PRO A 366 -5.33 22.42 16.52
N ALA A 367 -6.25 23.33 16.88
CA ALA A 367 -5.99 24.38 17.86
C ALA A 367 -6.02 23.90 19.33
N CYS A 368 -6.60 22.72 19.59
CA CYS A 368 -6.58 22.07 20.90
C CYS A 368 -5.24 21.40 21.17
N ASP A 369 -4.94 21.12 22.45
CA ASP A 369 -3.76 20.33 22.83
C ASP A 369 -3.80 19.00 22.07
N ILE A 370 -2.86 18.88 21.14
CA ILE A 370 -2.76 17.74 20.23
C ILE A 370 -2.48 16.52 21.10
N SER A 371 -3.27 15.47 20.89
CA SER A 371 -3.15 14.16 21.56
C SER A 371 -1.69 13.69 21.69
N THR A 372 -0.84 14.00 20.70
CA THR A 372 0.58 13.60 20.66
C THR A 372 1.54 14.36 21.60
N LYS A 373 1.14 15.51 22.17
CA LYS A 373 1.99 16.24 23.11
C LYS A 373 1.82 15.68 24.51
N ARG A 374 2.91 15.20 25.10
CA ARG A 374 2.96 14.77 26.50
C ARG A 374 2.34 15.85 27.39
N ILE A 375 1.22 15.54 28.06
CA ILE A 375 0.76 16.34 29.20
C ILE A 375 1.93 16.32 30.18
N LYS A 376 2.50 17.50 30.50
CA LYS A 376 3.38 17.65 31.66
C LYS A 376 2.51 17.40 32.90
N LEU A 377 2.30 16.15 33.25
CA LEU A 377 1.77 15.82 34.57
C LEU A 377 2.87 16.18 35.56
N ALA A 378 2.52 17.11 36.44
CA ALA A 378 3.23 17.34 37.68
C ALA A 378 3.39 16.00 38.41
N GLU A 379 4.46 15.91 39.19
CA GLU A 379 4.80 14.80 40.07
C GLU A 379 3.57 14.29 40.85
N GLU A 380 2.95 13.23 40.34
CA GLU A 380 2.12 12.31 41.11
C GLU A 380 2.72 10.90 40.93
N GLU A 381 3.97 10.76 41.38
CA GLU A 381 4.42 9.50 41.95
C GLU A 381 3.74 9.35 43.31
N GLU A 382 2.76 8.45 43.42
CA GLU A 382 2.62 7.46 44.50
C GLU A 382 1.24 6.79 44.45
N ASN A 383 1.27 5.45 44.54
CA ASN A 383 0.16 4.51 44.72
C ASN A 383 -0.65 4.08 43.48
N MET A 384 -0.05 3.23 42.65
CA MET A 384 -0.77 2.08 42.10
C MET A 384 0.18 0.89 41.98
N ASP A 385 0.50 0.31 43.12
CA ASP A 385 1.15 -1.00 43.21
C ASP A 385 0.10 -2.03 43.64
N LYS A 386 0.09 -3.18 42.95
CA LYS A 386 -0.83 -4.34 43.03
C LYS A 386 -2.12 -4.26 42.21
N GLN A 387 -2.00 -4.47 40.90
CA GLN A 387 -2.88 -5.37 40.17
C GLN A 387 -2.11 -6.04 39.03
N GLU A 388 -1.20 -6.95 39.40
CA GLU A 388 -0.65 -7.92 38.46
C GLU A 388 -1.55 -9.16 38.37
N GLU A 389 -1.74 -9.58 37.12
CA GLU A 389 -2.03 -10.93 36.66
C GLU A 389 -3.41 -11.55 36.93
N LYS A 390 -4.30 -11.31 35.95
CA LYS A 390 -5.03 -12.39 35.25
C LYS A 390 -5.48 -11.88 33.87
N LYS A 391 -4.53 -11.64 32.95
CA LYS A 391 -4.86 -11.64 31.51
C LYS A 391 -4.93 -13.11 31.11
N SER A 392 -6.15 -13.62 30.88
CA SER A 392 -6.33 -14.86 30.16
C SER A 392 -5.62 -14.71 28.81
N THR A 393 -4.63 -15.55 28.53
CA THR A 393 -4.14 -15.81 27.18
C THR A 393 -5.25 -16.50 26.41
N GLU A 394 -6.28 -15.76 26.04
CA GLU A 394 -7.11 -16.15 24.91
C GLU A 394 -6.22 -16.00 23.69
N GLU A 395 -5.86 -17.12 23.05
CA GLU A 395 -5.20 -17.07 21.75
C GLU A 395 -6.09 -16.23 20.83
N ASN A 396 -5.55 -15.13 20.31
CA ASN A 396 -6.26 -14.36 19.29
C ASN A 396 -6.46 -15.29 18.08
N VAL A 397 -7.70 -15.74 17.85
CA VAL A 397 -8.06 -16.56 16.70
C VAL A 397 -8.63 -15.66 15.62
N TRP A 398 -8.03 -15.68 14.44
CA TRP A 398 -8.57 -15.03 13.24
C TRP A 398 -8.77 -16.05 12.13
N SER A 399 -9.60 -15.70 11.16
CA SER A 399 -9.85 -16.54 9.99
C SER A 399 -8.56 -16.68 9.16
N GLN A 400 -8.28 -17.90 8.71
CA GLN A 400 -7.21 -18.14 7.76
C GLN A 400 -7.45 -17.32 6.49
N PRO A 401 -6.40 -16.69 5.91
CA PRO A 401 -6.50 -16.03 4.63
C PRO A 401 -7.12 -16.94 3.55
N PRO A 402 -8.04 -16.42 2.72
CA PRO A 402 -8.62 -17.22 1.66
C PRO A 402 -7.53 -17.61 0.66
N LYS A 403 -7.61 -18.85 0.14
CA LYS A 403 -6.70 -19.30 -0.91
C LYS A 403 -6.88 -18.42 -2.14
N ARG A 404 -5.82 -17.71 -2.55
CA ARG A 404 -5.79 -16.93 -3.79
C ARG A 404 -5.62 -17.90 -4.96
N ILE A 405 -6.66 -17.99 -5.80
CA ILE A 405 -6.64 -18.82 -7.01
C ILE A 405 -6.41 -17.89 -8.18
N SER A 406 -5.22 -17.97 -8.76
CA SER A 406 -4.92 -17.29 -10.03
C SER A 406 -5.74 -17.91 -11.16
N PRO A 407 -6.54 -17.13 -11.91
CA PRO A 407 -7.32 -17.64 -13.03
C PRO A 407 -6.41 -18.25 -14.11
N LEU A 408 -6.94 -19.24 -14.85
CA LEU A 408 -6.21 -19.89 -15.95
C LEU A 408 -5.83 -18.88 -17.04
N ILE A 409 -6.74 -17.94 -17.30
CA ILE A 409 -6.58 -16.89 -18.29
C ILE A 409 -6.48 -15.57 -17.53
N ARG A 410 -5.33 -14.92 -17.60
CA ARG A 410 -5.17 -13.61 -16.96
C ARG A 410 -6.01 -12.55 -17.66
N THR A 411 -5.86 -12.40 -18.97
CA THR A 411 -6.61 -11.39 -19.73
C THR A 411 -7.20 -12.00 -20.99
N ALA A 412 -8.50 -11.83 -21.18
CA ALA A 412 -9.17 -12.14 -22.43
C ALA A 412 -9.53 -10.86 -23.19
N VAL A 413 -9.52 -10.93 -24.51
CA VAL A 413 -9.79 -9.77 -25.37
C VAL A 413 -10.92 -10.07 -26.35
N LEU A 414 -11.80 -9.08 -26.54
CA LEU A 414 -12.84 -9.07 -27.54
C LEU A 414 -12.50 -7.93 -28.53
N LEU A 415 -11.83 -8.28 -29.62
CA LEU A 415 -11.31 -7.31 -30.60
C LEU A 415 -11.92 -7.61 -31.98
N PRO A 416 -12.09 -6.60 -32.85
CA PRO A 416 -12.37 -6.79 -34.26
C PRO A 416 -11.30 -7.64 -34.96
N ASP A 417 -11.70 -8.35 -36.03
CA ASP A 417 -10.82 -9.30 -36.75
C ASP A 417 -9.56 -8.65 -37.35
N ASP A 418 -9.57 -7.34 -37.59
CA ASP A 418 -8.45 -6.56 -38.13
C ASP A 418 -7.46 -6.07 -37.06
N VAL A 419 -7.80 -6.21 -35.77
CA VAL A 419 -6.95 -5.81 -34.65
C VAL A 419 -6.23 -7.05 -34.08
N PRO A 420 -4.89 -7.11 -34.09
CA PRO A 420 -4.16 -8.26 -33.60
C PRO A 420 -4.32 -8.43 -32.08
N CYS A 421 -4.54 -9.67 -31.64
CA CYS A 421 -4.56 -10.02 -30.22
C CYS A 421 -3.17 -9.76 -29.60
N PRO A 422 -3.07 -8.96 -28.52
CA PRO A 422 -1.82 -8.75 -27.82
C PRO A 422 -1.22 -10.05 -27.27
N ASP A 423 0.11 -10.13 -27.22
CA ASP A 423 0.82 -11.27 -26.66
C ASP A 423 0.43 -11.50 -25.19
N GLY A 424 0.15 -12.75 -24.83
CA GLY A 424 -0.27 -13.13 -23.47
C GLY A 424 -1.78 -12.99 -23.20
N CYS A 425 -2.53 -12.31 -24.07
CA CYS A 425 -3.99 -12.29 -24.03
C CYS A 425 -4.59 -13.48 -24.77
N GLN A 426 -5.79 -13.90 -24.36
CA GLN A 426 -6.59 -14.88 -25.10
C GLN A 426 -7.74 -14.21 -25.83
N HIS A 427 -7.83 -14.44 -27.14
CA HIS A 427 -8.98 -13.99 -27.92
C HIS A 427 -10.27 -14.71 -27.49
N PHE A 428 -11.34 -13.95 -27.27
CA PHE A 428 -12.64 -14.45 -26.82
C PHE A 428 -13.69 -14.37 -27.93
N SER A 429 -14.18 -15.53 -28.40
CA SER A 429 -15.29 -15.61 -29.37
C SER A 429 -16.47 -16.40 -28.78
N SER A 430 -17.69 -15.86 -28.87
CA SER A 430 -18.90 -16.40 -28.23
C SER A 430 -19.46 -17.70 -28.84
N SER A 431 -18.77 -18.34 -29.78
CA SER A 431 -19.19 -19.61 -30.41
C SER A 431 -19.21 -20.82 -29.45
N GLN A 432 -19.01 -20.63 -28.14
CA GLN A 432 -18.88 -21.71 -27.15
C GLN A 432 -20.07 -21.88 -26.18
N ASP A 433 -21.06 -20.98 -26.11
CA ASP A 433 -22.36 -21.26 -25.46
C ASP A 433 -23.35 -20.07 -25.57
N PRO A 434 -24.27 -20.04 -26.54
CA PRO A 434 -25.34 -19.04 -26.55
C PRO A 434 -26.44 -19.46 -25.56
N ASP A 435 -26.54 -18.75 -24.43
CA ASP A 435 -27.65 -18.90 -23.49
C ASP A 435 -28.98 -18.47 -24.14
N PRO A 436 -29.94 -19.39 -24.37
CA PRO A 436 -31.17 -19.10 -25.09
C PRO A 436 -32.19 -18.26 -24.30
N HIS A 437 -31.94 -17.96 -23.02
CA HIS A 437 -32.91 -17.30 -22.12
C HIS A 437 -32.55 -15.85 -21.73
N ASN A 438 -31.84 -15.12 -22.60
CA ASN A 438 -31.45 -13.75 -22.28
C ASN A 438 -32.59 -12.74 -22.55
N LYS A 439 -33.37 -12.37 -21.51
CA LYS A 439 -34.41 -11.32 -21.57
C LYS A 439 -33.89 -9.96 -22.07
N GLN A 440 -32.60 -9.66 -21.90
CA GLN A 440 -32.02 -8.42 -22.45
C GLN A 440 -32.02 -8.43 -23.99
N ARG A 441 -31.83 -9.61 -24.60
CA ARG A 441 -31.90 -9.81 -26.06
C ARG A 441 -33.25 -9.35 -26.63
N GLU A 442 -34.35 -9.54 -25.87
CA GLU A 442 -35.71 -9.12 -26.25
C GLU A 442 -35.93 -7.60 -26.14
N ASN A 443 -35.21 -6.90 -25.24
CA ASN A 443 -35.25 -5.43 -25.16
C ASN A 443 -34.45 -4.78 -26.29
N PHE A 444 -33.35 -5.40 -26.73
CA PHE A 444 -32.53 -4.94 -27.86
C PHE A 444 -33.25 -5.08 -29.21
N LEU A 445 -34.04 -6.13 -29.41
CA LEU A 445 -34.82 -6.37 -30.63
C LEU A 445 -35.91 -5.33 -30.92
N LYS A 446 -36.22 -4.40 -29.99
CA LYS A 446 -37.23 -3.36 -30.21
C LYS A 446 -36.73 -2.16 -31.02
N ASN A 447 -35.40 -1.96 -31.18
CA ASN A 447 -34.85 -0.71 -31.71
C ASN A 447 -33.82 -0.82 -32.86
N GLY A 448 -33.54 -1.99 -33.43
CA GLY A 448 -32.67 -2.05 -34.62
C GLY A 448 -32.22 -3.46 -35.00
N ASP A 449 -32.06 -3.68 -36.31
CA ASP A 449 -31.80 -4.96 -36.99
C ASP A 449 -30.29 -5.26 -37.09
N ASP A 450 -29.51 -4.91 -36.06
CA ASP A 450 -28.03 -4.99 -36.10
C ASP A 450 -27.50 -6.28 -35.45
N SER A 451 -27.35 -7.31 -36.30
CA SER A 451 -26.80 -8.64 -35.96
C SER A 451 -25.48 -8.58 -35.21
N ASP A 452 -24.61 -7.65 -35.57
CA ASP A 452 -23.24 -7.58 -35.08
C ASP A 452 -23.21 -7.00 -33.66
N ALA A 453 -24.01 -5.95 -33.41
CA ALA A 453 -24.20 -5.40 -32.08
C ALA A 453 -24.73 -6.44 -31.07
N LEU A 454 -25.67 -7.29 -31.51
CA LEU A 454 -26.24 -8.36 -30.67
C LEU A 454 -25.19 -9.43 -30.33
N THR A 455 -24.27 -9.70 -31.26
CA THR A 455 -23.19 -10.68 -31.11
C THR A 455 -22.11 -10.16 -30.15
N THR A 456 -21.75 -8.88 -30.26
CA THR A 456 -20.81 -8.20 -29.35
C THR A 456 -21.35 -8.18 -27.91
N VAL A 457 -22.62 -7.80 -27.73
CA VAL A 457 -23.31 -7.86 -26.43
C VAL A 457 -23.31 -9.27 -25.83
N SER A 458 -23.64 -10.30 -26.63
CA SER A 458 -23.64 -11.68 -26.16
C SER A 458 -22.24 -12.15 -25.72
N SER A 459 -21.21 -11.71 -26.45
CA SER A 459 -19.81 -12.02 -26.16
C SER A 459 -19.33 -11.34 -24.88
N LEU A 460 -19.68 -10.07 -24.66
CA LEU A 460 -19.39 -9.34 -23.42
C LEU A 460 -20.00 -10.02 -22.20
N ILE A 461 -21.27 -10.41 -22.28
CA ILE A 461 -21.93 -11.16 -21.21
C ILE A 461 -21.23 -12.49 -20.95
N GLY A 462 -20.87 -13.22 -22.01
CA GLY A 462 -20.11 -14.47 -21.88
C GLY A 462 -18.75 -14.30 -21.19
N LEU A 463 -18.05 -13.21 -21.51
CA LEU A 463 -16.78 -12.84 -20.88
C LEU A 463 -16.97 -12.56 -19.38
N VAL A 464 -17.94 -11.72 -19.02
CA VAL A 464 -18.25 -11.39 -17.62
C VAL A 464 -18.64 -12.65 -16.83
N LYS A 465 -19.47 -13.53 -17.39
CA LYS A 465 -19.82 -14.82 -16.75
C LYS A 465 -18.59 -15.69 -16.46
N LYS A 466 -17.58 -15.70 -17.33
CA LYS A 466 -16.32 -16.42 -17.08
C LYS A 466 -15.46 -15.75 -16.02
N MET A 467 -15.50 -14.42 -15.94
CA MET A 467 -14.85 -13.67 -14.84
C MET A 467 -15.51 -13.98 -13.50
N GLU A 468 -16.85 -13.99 -13.42
CA GLU A 468 -17.61 -14.34 -12.22
C GLU A 468 -17.32 -15.78 -11.73
N LYS A 469 -17.01 -16.70 -12.66
CA LYS A 469 -16.57 -18.08 -12.35
C LYS A 469 -15.08 -18.21 -12.03
N ASN A 470 -14.34 -17.10 -12.03
CA ASN A 470 -12.89 -17.05 -11.85
C ASN A 470 -12.08 -17.84 -12.90
N GLU A 471 -12.64 -18.03 -14.10
CA GLU A 471 -11.94 -18.66 -15.23
C GLU A 471 -11.03 -17.65 -15.96
N ILE A 472 -11.45 -16.37 -15.97
CA ILE A 472 -10.74 -15.23 -16.56
C ILE A 472 -10.57 -14.16 -15.48
N CYS A 473 -9.36 -13.60 -15.34
CA CYS A 473 -9.13 -12.52 -14.37
C CYS A 473 -9.65 -11.18 -14.89
N SER A 474 -9.25 -10.77 -16.09
CA SER A 474 -9.56 -9.45 -16.63
C SER A 474 -9.93 -9.49 -18.11
N GLY A 475 -10.56 -8.43 -18.60
CA GLY A 475 -11.07 -8.33 -19.95
C GLY A 475 -10.78 -6.98 -20.59
N LEU A 476 -10.59 -6.98 -21.91
CA LEU A 476 -10.60 -5.78 -22.75
C LEU A 476 -11.52 -6.02 -23.93
N ALA A 477 -12.45 -5.09 -24.19
CA ALA A 477 -13.30 -5.14 -25.36
C ALA A 477 -13.26 -3.81 -26.13
N LEU A 478 -13.00 -3.92 -27.44
CA LEU A 478 -13.31 -2.86 -28.39
C LEU A 478 -14.74 -3.04 -28.87
N VAL A 479 -15.53 -1.97 -28.77
CA VAL A 479 -16.97 -2.01 -29.07
C VAL A 479 -17.37 -0.82 -29.93
N HIS A 480 -18.42 -1.00 -30.72
CA HIS A 480 -18.89 0.05 -31.61
C HIS A 480 -19.61 1.20 -30.86
N ASP A 481 -20.37 0.90 -29.80
CA ASP A 481 -21.00 1.87 -28.89
C ASP A 481 -20.68 1.50 -27.43
N VAL A 482 -19.76 2.27 -26.84
CA VAL A 482 -19.25 2.02 -25.49
C VAL A 482 -20.30 2.27 -24.40
N SER A 483 -21.23 3.21 -24.61
CA SER A 483 -22.30 3.50 -23.65
C SER A 483 -23.32 2.37 -23.59
N MET A 484 -23.67 1.80 -24.75
CA MET A 484 -24.55 0.63 -24.83
C MET A 484 -23.89 -0.62 -24.23
N ALA A 485 -22.62 -0.87 -24.55
CA ALA A 485 -21.85 -1.97 -23.98
C ALA A 485 -21.77 -1.88 -22.45
N MET A 486 -21.46 -0.68 -21.92
CA MET A 486 -21.42 -0.42 -20.49
C MET A 486 -22.75 -0.75 -19.83
N MET A 487 -23.87 -0.24 -20.35
CA MET A 487 -25.19 -0.49 -19.79
C MET A 487 -25.55 -1.97 -19.78
N CYS A 488 -25.18 -2.70 -20.83
CA CYS A 488 -25.40 -4.13 -20.90
C CYS A 488 -24.63 -4.89 -19.81
N VAL A 489 -23.33 -4.60 -19.66
CA VAL A 489 -22.49 -5.22 -18.64
C VAL A 489 -23.00 -4.92 -17.24
N VAL A 490 -23.31 -3.64 -16.94
CA VAL A 490 -23.80 -3.24 -15.61
C VAL A 490 -25.12 -3.93 -15.29
N GLN A 491 -26.09 -3.91 -16.20
CA GLN A 491 -27.37 -4.59 -15.97
C GLN A 491 -27.22 -6.10 -15.79
N HIS A 492 -26.29 -6.74 -16.50
CA HIS A 492 -26.02 -8.17 -16.33
C HIS A 492 -25.38 -8.46 -14.98
N ALA A 493 -24.26 -7.79 -14.67
CA ALA A 493 -23.49 -8.01 -13.46
C ALA A 493 -24.28 -7.61 -12.20
N ALA A 494 -24.99 -6.48 -12.19
CA ALA A 494 -25.79 -6.02 -11.05
C ALA A 494 -27.09 -6.83 -10.85
N ALA A 495 -27.57 -7.56 -11.86
CA ALA A 495 -28.71 -8.46 -11.70
C ALA A 495 -28.41 -9.64 -10.78
N ALA A 496 -27.14 -10.06 -10.66
CA ALA A 496 -26.73 -11.04 -9.67
C ALA A 496 -26.89 -10.46 -8.24
N LEU A 497 -27.48 -11.24 -7.34
CA LEU A 497 -27.85 -10.79 -5.99
C LEU A 497 -26.64 -10.33 -5.15
N SER A 498 -25.46 -10.92 -5.39
CA SER A 498 -24.23 -10.70 -4.62
C SER A 498 -23.28 -9.66 -5.20
N ASN A 499 -23.52 -9.20 -6.43
CA ASN A 499 -22.53 -8.46 -7.19
C ASN A 499 -22.66 -6.96 -6.96
N ARG A 500 -21.50 -6.31 -6.86
CA ARG A 500 -21.35 -4.85 -6.79
C ARG A 500 -20.41 -4.41 -7.91
N VAL A 501 -20.82 -3.43 -8.70
CA VAL A 501 -20.08 -3.01 -9.89
C VAL A 501 -19.58 -1.58 -9.68
N LEU A 502 -18.26 -1.40 -9.70
CA LEU A 502 -17.64 -0.08 -9.76
C LEU A 502 -17.44 0.30 -11.23
N VAL A 503 -18.11 1.36 -11.68
CA VAL A 503 -17.99 1.89 -13.03
C VAL A 503 -17.19 3.19 -12.99
N VAL A 504 -16.09 3.24 -13.75
CA VAL A 504 -15.27 4.45 -13.88
C VAL A 504 -15.29 4.90 -15.34
N CYS A 505 -15.96 6.02 -15.60
CA CYS A 505 -16.11 6.59 -16.93
C CYS A 505 -15.19 7.80 -17.10
N LEU A 506 -14.38 7.80 -18.17
CA LEU A 506 -13.37 8.81 -18.42
C LEU A 506 -13.68 9.54 -19.74
N GLY A 507 -13.96 10.84 -19.67
CA GLY A 507 -14.33 11.69 -20.81
C GLY A 507 -15.70 12.36 -20.70
N ASP A 508 -16.04 13.19 -21.68
CA ASP A 508 -17.24 14.03 -21.65
C ASP A 508 -18.47 13.39 -22.30
N GLY A 509 -18.33 12.15 -22.78
CA GLY A 509 -19.43 11.35 -23.28
C GLY A 509 -20.59 11.27 -22.27
N ARG A 510 -21.82 11.24 -22.80
CA ARG A 510 -23.01 11.07 -21.95
C ARG A 510 -23.01 9.66 -21.38
N VAL A 511 -22.77 9.54 -20.07
CA VAL A 511 -22.87 8.27 -19.35
C VAL A 511 -24.35 8.03 -19.00
N PRO A 512 -24.98 6.98 -19.53
CA PRO A 512 -26.33 6.61 -19.11
C PRO A 512 -26.33 6.27 -17.62
N SER A 513 -27.33 6.73 -16.86
CA SER A 513 -27.45 6.41 -15.43
C SER A 513 -27.82 4.93 -15.26
N PRO A 514 -26.94 4.05 -14.74
CA PRO A 514 -27.20 2.61 -14.74
C PRO A 514 -28.26 2.14 -13.73
N GLY A 515 -28.95 3.05 -13.05
CA GLY A 515 -29.74 2.75 -11.85
C GLY A 515 -28.81 2.58 -10.66
N THR A 516 -28.63 3.66 -9.90
CA THR A 516 -27.75 3.68 -8.70
C THR A 516 -28.53 3.58 -7.40
N ASP A 517 -29.86 3.45 -7.48
CA ASP A 517 -30.77 3.59 -6.35
C ASP A 517 -30.73 2.39 -5.39
N ASP A 518 -30.27 1.23 -5.86
CA ASP A 518 -30.15 -0.01 -5.08
C ASP A 518 -28.77 -0.19 -4.42
N GLY A 519 -27.81 0.71 -4.69
CA GLY A 519 -26.43 0.66 -4.19
C GLY A 519 -25.54 -0.42 -4.82
N LYS A 520 -26.04 -1.19 -5.80
CA LYS A 520 -25.26 -2.25 -6.48
C LYS A 520 -24.32 -1.73 -7.57
N THR A 521 -24.50 -0.48 -7.99
CA THR A 521 -23.62 0.19 -8.93
C THR A 521 -23.12 1.48 -8.34
N LEU A 522 -21.80 1.64 -8.25
CA LEU A 522 -21.12 2.89 -7.96
C LEU A 522 -20.54 3.43 -9.27
N VAL A 523 -20.95 4.63 -9.69
CA VAL A 523 -20.46 5.27 -10.90
C VAL A 523 -19.65 6.49 -10.53
N MET A 524 -18.40 6.54 -11.00
CA MET A 524 -17.56 7.74 -10.95
C MET A 524 -17.25 8.18 -12.38
N GLN A 525 -17.66 9.39 -12.75
CA GLN A 525 -17.34 9.98 -14.05
C GLN A 525 -16.32 11.09 -13.85
N ILE A 526 -15.20 11.05 -14.59
CA ILE A 526 -14.20 12.13 -14.60
C ILE A 526 -14.24 12.79 -15.98
N SER A 527 -14.57 14.09 -16.02
CA SER A 527 -14.81 14.86 -17.26
C SER A 527 -14.31 16.30 -17.15
N ASN A 528 -14.28 17.04 -18.26
CA ASN A 528 -14.05 18.48 -18.28
C ASN A 528 -15.35 19.31 -18.27
N LYS A 529 -16.49 18.68 -18.56
CA LYS A 529 -17.81 19.31 -18.52
C LYS A 529 -18.44 19.13 -17.16
N LYS A 530 -19.08 20.20 -16.65
CA LYS A 530 -19.96 20.11 -15.49
C LYS A 530 -21.16 19.22 -15.83
N SER A 531 -21.20 18.05 -15.23
CA SER A 531 -22.36 17.15 -15.21
C SER A 531 -23.51 17.74 -14.38
N ASP A 532 -24.71 17.16 -14.50
CA ASP A 532 -25.78 17.28 -13.50
C ASP A 532 -25.22 17.12 -12.08
N GLU A 533 -25.82 17.81 -11.10
CA GLU A 533 -25.48 17.70 -9.69
C GLU A 533 -25.44 16.24 -9.20
N GLN A 534 -24.62 15.97 -8.18
CA GLN A 534 -24.54 14.68 -7.52
C GLN A 534 -25.95 14.20 -7.12
N LYS A 535 -26.51 13.26 -7.89
CA LYS A 535 -27.90 12.78 -7.70
C LYS A 535 -28.04 11.93 -6.44
N CYS A 536 -27.00 11.16 -6.11
CA CYS A 536 -26.91 10.34 -4.91
C CYS A 536 -25.45 10.02 -4.57
N LYS A 537 -25.22 9.34 -3.44
CA LYS A 537 -23.88 8.94 -2.98
C LYS A 537 -23.16 7.91 -3.87
N TYR A 538 -23.89 7.24 -4.76
CA TYR A 538 -23.37 6.23 -5.68
C TYR A 538 -23.17 6.76 -7.12
N HIS A 539 -23.40 8.05 -7.36
CA HIS A 539 -23.12 8.71 -8.63
C HIS A 539 -22.24 9.94 -8.39
N ILE A 540 -20.96 9.84 -8.72
CA ILE A 540 -19.92 10.79 -8.32
C ILE A 540 -19.33 11.46 -9.58
N PRO A 541 -19.83 12.63 -9.99
CA PRO A 541 -19.26 13.40 -11.08
C PRO A 541 -18.06 14.23 -10.60
N VAL A 542 -16.88 13.98 -11.16
CA VAL A 542 -15.66 14.77 -10.96
C VAL A 542 -15.39 15.62 -12.20
N CYS A 543 -15.51 16.94 -12.03
CA CYS A 543 -15.24 17.90 -13.09
C CYS A 543 -13.85 18.50 -12.87
N LEU A 544 -12.90 18.16 -13.75
CA LEU A 544 -11.54 18.74 -13.76
C LEU A 544 -11.44 19.79 -14.86
N LYS A 545 -10.77 20.91 -14.61
CA LYS A 545 -10.71 22.07 -15.52
C LYS A 545 -10.15 21.72 -16.91
N GLN A 546 -9.20 20.80 -16.97
CA GLN A 546 -8.62 20.29 -18.23
C GLN A 546 -9.03 18.83 -18.51
N GLY A 547 -10.05 18.31 -17.81
CA GLY A 547 -10.46 16.91 -17.89
C GLY A 547 -9.37 15.94 -17.46
N CYS A 548 -9.36 14.76 -18.06
CA CYS A 548 -8.38 13.72 -17.72
C CYS A 548 -7.00 13.97 -18.36
N GLY A 549 -6.86 15.02 -19.18
CA GLY A 549 -5.59 15.38 -19.82
C GLY A 549 -4.59 16.06 -18.87
N ASP A 550 -5.05 16.70 -17.79
CA ASP A 550 -4.15 17.13 -16.71
C ASP A 550 -3.83 15.95 -15.78
N MET A 551 -2.64 15.40 -15.96
CA MET A 551 -2.14 14.27 -15.17
C MET A 551 -2.18 14.54 -13.66
N SER A 552 -1.89 15.77 -13.22
CA SER A 552 -1.76 16.08 -11.79
C SER A 552 -3.13 16.11 -11.10
N GLY A 553 -4.10 16.86 -11.66
CA GLY A 553 -5.48 16.87 -11.18
C GLY A 553 -6.13 15.49 -11.27
N PHE A 554 -5.89 14.75 -12.36
CA PHE A 554 -6.42 13.40 -12.54
C PHE A 554 -5.91 12.43 -11.47
N MET A 555 -4.59 12.34 -11.27
CA MET A 555 -4.02 11.47 -10.25
C MET A 555 -4.44 11.90 -8.84
N HIS A 556 -4.65 13.19 -8.60
CA HIS A 556 -5.21 13.68 -7.34
C HIS A 556 -6.62 13.12 -7.08
N ALA A 557 -7.49 13.12 -8.08
CA ALA A 557 -8.83 12.52 -7.98
C ALA A 557 -8.76 10.99 -7.82
N VAL A 558 -7.86 10.31 -8.52
CA VAL A 558 -7.69 8.85 -8.43
C VAL A 558 -7.26 8.43 -7.02
N LEU A 559 -6.18 9.03 -6.50
CA LEU A 559 -5.60 8.66 -5.22
C LEU A 559 -6.46 9.15 -4.05
N GLY A 560 -7.01 10.36 -4.15
CA GLY A 560 -7.74 11.02 -3.06
C GLY A 560 -9.23 10.68 -2.98
N LEU A 561 -9.88 10.26 -4.07
CA LEU A 561 -11.31 9.93 -4.09
C LEU A 561 -11.57 8.49 -4.58
N LEU A 562 -11.19 8.18 -5.82
CA LEU A 562 -11.58 6.94 -6.48
C LEU A 562 -11.08 5.70 -5.72
N LEU A 563 -9.81 5.71 -5.31
CA LEU A 563 -9.20 4.57 -4.66
C LEU A 563 -9.80 4.28 -3.27
N PRO A 564 -9.90 5.25 -2.33
CA PRO A 564 -10.62 5.04 -1.07
C PRO A 564 -12.07 4.56 -1.26
N LEU A 565 -12.80 5.18 -2.21
CA LEU A 565 -14.17 4.77 -2.53
C LEU A 565 -14.24 3.34 -3.04
N GLY A 566 -13.33 2.97 -3.95
CA GLY A 566 -13.27 1.62 -4.50
C GLY A 566 -12.96 0.56 -3.45
N TYR A 567 -12.07 0.88 -2.50
CA TYR A 567 -11.80 0.01 -1.36
C TYR A 567 -13.04 -0.15 -0.47
N GLU A 568 -13.64 0.94 0.01
CA GLU A 568 -14.80 0.89 0.91
C GLU A 568 -16.03 0.26 0.25
N TYR A 569 -16.21 0.50 -1.04
CA TYR A 569 -17.28 -0.12 -1.82
C TYR A 569 -17.09 -1.63 -2.02
N ASP A 570 -15.82 -2.08 -2.07
CA ASP A 570 -15.42 -3.47 -2.25
C ASP A 570 -16.18 -4.12 -3.42
N PRO A 571 -15.98 -3.69 -4.68
CA PRO A 571 -16.70 -4.22 -5.83
C PRO A 571 -16.34 -5.69 -6.10
N SER A 572 -17.25 -6.40 -6.77
CA SER A 572 -16.97 -7.72 -7.38
C SER A 572 -16.57 -7.62 -8.85
N LEU A 573 -16.75 -6.45 -9.47
CA LEU A 573 -16.30 -6.15 -10.83
C LEU A 573 -15.95 -4.66 -10.94
N VAL A 574 -14.79 -4.35 -11.50
CA VAL A 574 -14.42 -3.00 -11.94
C VAL A 574 -14.64 -2.90 -13.45
N LEU A 575 -15.47 -1.95 -13.86
CA LEU A 575 -15.74 -1.63 -15.26
C LEU A 575 -15.11 -0.27 -15.58
N LEU A 576 -14.03 -0.30 -16.35
CA LEU A 576 -13.36 0.90 -16.85
C LEU A 576 -13.89 1.23 -18.23
N VAL A 577 -14.34 2.47 -18.41
CA VAL A 577 -14.91 2.95 -19.68
C VAL A 577 -14.11 4.16 -20.13
N GLN A 578 -13.30 3.97 -21.17
CA GLN A 578 -12.57 5.05 -21.83
C GLN A 578 -13.43 5.60 -22.98
N MET A 579 -13.76 6.88 -22.92
CA MET A 579 -14.43 7.57 -24.02
C MET A 579 -13.38 8.12 -25.00
N PRO A 580 -13.71 8.25 -26.30
CA PRO A 580 -12.79 8.77 -27.31
C PRO A 580 -12.26 10.19 -27.04
N ASP A 581 -12.99 10.97 -26.23
CA ASP A 581 -12.66 12.34 -25.86
C ASP A 581 -11.97 12.45 -24.48
N SER A 582 -11.56 11.32 -23.88
CA SER A 582 -10.96 11.29 -22.54
C SER A 582 -9.69 12.14 -22.43
N GLY A 583 -8.87 12.18 -23.49
CA GLY A 583 -7.60 12.93 -23.50
C GLY A 583 -6.52 12.35 -22.58
N LEU A 584 -6.69 11.12 -22.10
CA LEU A 584 -5.73 10.43 -21.23
C LEU A 584 -4.46 10.05 -22.00
N SER A 585 -3.31 10.20 -21.34
CA SER A 585 -2.07 9.59 -21.82
C SER A 585 -2.03 8.10 -21.46
N ASP A 586 -1.36 7.31 -22.29
CA ASP A 586 -1.17 5.87 -22.08
C ASP A 586 -0.62 5.56 -20.69
N SER A 587 0.38 6.33 -20.23
CA SER A 587 1.00 6.09 -18.92
C SER A 587 0.01 6.29 -17.78
N VAL A 588 -0.77 7.38 -17.78
CA VAL A 588 -1.77 7.64 -16.73
C VAL A 588 -2.86 6.58 -16.74
N TRP A 589 -3.28 6.16 -17.94
CA TRP A 589 -4.24 5.08 -18.12
C TRP A 589 -3.73 3.74 -17.55
N GLN A 590 -2.48 3.40 -17.82
CA GLN A 590 -1.85 2.20 -17.31
C GLN A 590 -1.73 2.19 -15.78
N HIS A 591 -1.44 3.35 -15.17
CA HIS A 591 -1.44 3.53 -13.71
C HIS A 591 -2.82 3.34 -13.10
N LEU A 592 -3.86 3.90 -13.71
CA LEU A 592 -5.24 3.70 -13.24
C LEU A 592 -5.62 2.22 -13.27
N ILE A 593 -5.40 1.53 -14.40
CA ILE A 593 -5.69 0.10 -14.53
C ILE A 593 -4.89 -0.72 -13.51
N GLY A 594 -3.61 -0.39 -13.33
CA GLY A 594 -2.74 -1.07 -12.38
C GLY A 594 -3.22 -0.91 -10.94
N LEU A 595 -3.59 0.30 -10.52
CA LEU A 595 -4.12 0.56 -9.18
C LEU A 595 -5.44 -0.18 -8.92
N LEU A 596 -6.40 -0.09 -9.86
CA LEU A 596 -7.74 -0.65 -9.65
C LEU A 596 -7.80 -2.18 -9.72
N GLN A 597 -6.80 -2.86 -10.30
CA GLN A 597 -6.67 -4.31 -10.22
C GLN A 597 -6.45 -4.85 -8.79
N GLY A 598 -6.18 -3.96 -7.82
CA GLY A 598 -6.16 -4.30 -6.40
C GLY A 598 -7.56 -4.50 -5.79
N LEU A 599 -8.61 -4.14 -6.54
CA LEU A 599 -10.02 -4.32 -6.18
C LEU A 599 -10.60 -5.53 -6.90
N ALA A 600 -11.76 -6.00 -6.46
CA ALA A 600 -12.53 -7.07 -7.12
C ALA A 600 -11.70 -8.32 -7.46
N GLN A 601 -10.66 -8.62 -6.69
CA GLN A 601 -9.73 -9.72 -6.98
C GLN A 601 -9.17 -9.68 -8.40
N GLY A 602 -8.92 -8.48 -8.93
CA GLY A 602 -8.41 -8.26 -10.28
C GLY A 602 -9.47 -8.37 -11.38
N HIS A 603 -10.75 -8.65 -11.06
CA HIS A 603 -11.87 -8.64 -12.02
C HIS A 603 -12.11 -7.23 -12.56
N THR A 604 -11.34 -6.89 -13.59
CA THR A 604 -11.38 -5.61 -14.29
C THR A 604 -11.72 -5.83 -15.75
N LEU A 605 -12.80 -5.22 -16.23
CA LEU A 605 -13.18 -5.18 -17.63
C LEU A 605 -13.00 -3.76 -18.15
N VAL A 606 -12.26 -3.63 -19.25
CA VAL A 606 -12.06 -2.36 -19.96
C VAL A 606 -12.92 -2.35 -21.21
N LEU A 607 -13.71 -1.29 -21.38
CA LEU A 607 -14.48 -1.00 -22.59
C LEU A 607 -13.92 0.26 -23.26
N MET A 608 -13.64 0.15 -24.55
CA MET A 608 -13.11 1.21 -25.39
C MET A 608 -13.84 1.20 -26.74
N GLN A 609 -13.88 2.34 -27.42
CA GLN A 609 -14.49 2.38 -28.75
C GLN A 609 -13.49 1.89 -29.83
N GLU A 610 -13.95 1.25 -30.90
CA GLU A 610 -13.09 0.69 -31.96
C GLU A 610 -12.08 1.69 -32.57
N VAL A 611 -12.42 2.98 -32.56
CA VAL A 611 -11.53 4.06 -33.01
C VAL A 611 -10.26 4.23 -32.16
N GLU A 612 -10.20 3.61 -30.98
CA GLU A 612 -9.10 3.71 -30.02
C GLU A 612 -8.11 2.52 -30.09
N GLY A 613 -8.00 1.85 -31.24
CA GLY A 613 -7.15 0.67 -31.44
C GLY A 613 -5.68 0.84 -30.99
N ALA A 614 -5.14 2.06 -31.00
CA ALA A 614 -3.79 2.36 -30.53
C ALA A 614 -3.59 2.07 -29.03
N CYS A 615 -4.63 2.24 -28.21
CA CYS A 615 -4.59 2.06 -26.76
C CYS A 615 -4.77 0.59 -26.32
N VAL A 616 -5.04 -0.34 -27.24
CA VAL A 616 -5.23 -1.78 -26.95
C VAL A 616 -3.98 -2.38 -26.31
N ARG A 617 -2.80 -2.11 -26.86
CA ARG A 617 -1.55 -2.70 -26.36
C ARG A 617 -1.16 -2.19 -24.97
N PRO A 618 -1.15 -0.87 -24.69
CA PRO A 618 -0.93 -0.36 -23.33
C PRO A 618 -1.92 -0.93 -22.31
N THR A 619 -3.21 -0.99 -22.68
CA THR A 619 -4.27 -1.53 -21.83
C THR A 619 -4.07 -3.00 -21.50
N ALA A 620 -3.85 -3.83 -22.53
CA ALA A 620 -3.60 -5.26 -22.36
C ALA A 620 -2.36 -5.51 -21.50
N SER A 621 -1.28 -4.73 -21.70
CA SER A 621 -0.07 -4.83 -20.89
C SER A 621 -0.37 -4.64 -19.39
N SER A 622 -1.15 -3.62 -19.02
CA SER A 622 -1.52 -3.40 -17.62
C SER A 622 -2.41 -4.52 -17.07
N LEU A 623 -3.39 -4.99 -17.84
CA LEU A 623 -4.28 -6.09 -17.42
C LEU A 623 -3.54 -7.43 -17.25
N LEU A 624 -2.46 -7.63 -18.00
CA LEU A 624 -1.53 -8.75 -17.84
C LEU A 624 -0.60 -8.59 -16.63
N GLY A 625 -0.70 -7.49 -15.89
CA GLY A 625 0.08 -7.20 -14.70
C GLY A 625 1.50 -6.72 -14.99
N GLU A 626 1.79 -6.20 -16.19
CA GLU A 626 3.03 -5.46 -16.41
C GLU A 626 3.02 -4.15 -15.61
N ALA A 627 4.21 -3.74 -15.16
CA ALA A 627 4.32 -2.52 -14.37
C ALA A 627 4.06 -1.28 -15.23
N ALA A 628 3.32 -0.32 -14.68
CA ALA A 628 3.08 0.95 -15.34
C ALA A 628 4.39 1.74 -15.50
N PRO A 629 4.60 2.44 -16.63
CA PRO A 629 5.77 3.27 -16.84
C PRO A 629 5.78 4.46 -15.87
N SER A 630 6.95 5.04 -15.57
CA SER A 630 7.02 6.22 -14.70
C SER A 630 6.20 7.38 -15.30
N LEU A 631 5.44 8.08 -14.45
CA LEU A 631 4.76 9.33 -14.80
C LEU A 631 5.71 10.53 -14.87
N GLY A 632 7.00 10.34 -14.54
CA GLY A 632 7.93 11.46 -14.38
C GLY A 632 7.56 12.31 -13.16
N GLN A 633 7.81 13.62 -13.24
CA GLN A 633 7.48 14.56 -12.17
C GLN A 633 6.03 15.01 -12.30
N LEU A 634 5.21 14.76 -11.27
CA LEU A 634 3.89 15.37 -11.17
C LEU A 634 4.03 16.83 -10.76
N HIS A 635 3.32 17.71 -11.46
CA HIS A 635 3.25 19.12 -11.07
C HIS A 635 2.20 19.33 -9.98
N ALA A 636 2.18 20.52 -9.38
CA ALA A 636 1.09 20.86 -8.46
C ALA A 636 -0.25 20.85 -9.23
N PRO A 637 -1.29 20.16 -8.72
CA PRO A 637 -2.61 20.19 -9.33
C PRO A 637 -3.17 21.62 -9.34
N LEU A 638 -4.05 21.91 -10.31
CA LEU A 638 -4.71 23.21 -10.40
C LEU A 638 -5.53 23.48 -9.13
N PRO A 639 -5.48 24.69 -8.55
CA PRO A 639 -6.24 25.01 -7.34
C PRO A 639 -7.75 24.75 -7.48
N GLU A 640 -8.31 25.01 -8.67
CA GLU A 640 -9.73 24.76 -8.93
C GLU A 640 -10.09 23.28 -8.92
N ASP A 641 -9.18 22.42 -9.37
CA ASP A 641 -9.37 20.96 -9.37
C ASP A 641 -9.30 20.42 -7.94
N VAL A 642 -8.35 20.92 -7.15
CA VAL A 642 -8.23 20.58 -5.72
C VAL A 642 -9.48 21.01 -4.97
N GLU A 643 -9.99 22.22 -5.19
CA GLU A 643 -11.23 22.70 -4.57
C GLU A 643 -12.44 21.82 -4.95
N ALA A 644 -12.56 21.43 -6.22
CA ALA A 644 -13.63 20.55 -6.69
C ALA A 644 -13.55 19.17 -6.02
N ILE A 645 -12.35 18.59 -5.93
CA ILE A 645 -12.09 17.28 -5.30
C ILE A 645 -12.40 17.33 -3.81
N GLU A 646 -11.94 18.36 -3.09
CA GLU A 646 -12.17 18.48 -1.65
C GLU A 646 -13.64 18.82 -1.32
N SER A 647 -14.33 19.57 -2.18
CA SER A 647 -15.79 19.78 -2.06
C SER A 647 -16.56 18.46 -2.18
N LEU A 648 -16.17 17.59 -3.11
CA LEU A 648 -16.76 16.26 -3.25
C LEU A 648 -16.42 15.37 -2.05
N ARG A 649 -15.17 15.36 -1.59
CA ARG A 649 -14.75 14.65 -0.37
C ARG A 649 -15.64 15.05 0.80
N HIS A 650 -15.83 16.36 1.02
CA HIS A 650 -16.63 16.87 2.12
C HIS A 650 -18.09 16.38 2.07
N LYS A 651 -18.69 16.31 0.88
CA LYS A 651 -20.06 15.79 0.70
C LYS A 651 -20.17 14.29 0.92
N LEU A 652 -19.13 13.54 0.56
CA LEU A 652 -19.15 12.07 0.52
C LEU A 652 -18.67 11.41 1.83
N LYS A 653 -17.81 12.08 2.61
CA LYS A 653 -17.12 11.49 3.77
C LYS A 653 -18.02 11.00 4.92
N ALA A 654 -19.29 11.41 4.93
CA ALA A 654 -20.28 10.93 5.91
C ALA A 654 -20.82 9.54 5.53
N ASP A 655 -20.93 9.27 4.23
CA ASP A 655 -21.38 7.98 3.69
C ASP A 655 -20.22 7.02 3.43
N TRP A 656 -19.04 7.57 3.13
CA TRP A 656 -17.83 6.85 2.76
C TRP A 656 -16.69 7.24 3.71
N LYS A 657 -16.53 6.48 4.79
CA LYS A 657 -15.63 6.79 5.89
C LYS A 657 -14.15 6.76 5.49
N LEU A 658 -13.74 5.94 4.51
CA LEU A 658 -12.37 5.95 4.00
C LEU A 658 -12.01 7.27 3.30
N LEU A 659 -12.95 8.17 3.02
CA LEU A 659 -12.65 9.52 2.54
C LEU A 659 -12.30 10.51 3.65
N GLN A 660 -12.47 10.14 4.91
CA GLN A 660 -12.19 11.01 6.05
C GLN A 660 -10.68 11.22 6.20
N THR A 661 -10.28 12.48 6.34
CA THR A 661 -8.87 12.87 6.57
C THR A 661 -8.66 13.62 7.88
N THR A 662 -9.74 13.84 8.64
CA THR A 662 -9.78 14.56 9.92
C THR A 662 -10.82 13.91 10.81
N ALA A 663 -10.60 13.90 12.13
CA ALA A 663 -11.61 13.48 13.08
C ALA A 663 -12.80 14.47 13.09
N PRO A 664 -14.03 14.03 13.44
CA PRO A 664 -15.14 14.95 13.69
C PRO A 664 -14.82 15.85 14.89
N GLU A 665 -15.14 17.15 14.79
CA GLU A 665 -15.05 18.06 15.94
C GLU A 665 -16.06 17.61 17.00
N THR A 666 -15.59 17.33 18.22
CA THR A 666 -16.46 17.09 19.38
C THR A 666 -16.94 18.43 19.92
N GLU A 667 -18.26 18.62 20.04
CA GLU A 667 -18.93 19.85 20.53
C GLU A 667 -18.45 20.32 21.92
N ASP A 668 -17.70 19.51 22.67
CA ASP A 668 -17.18 19.83 24.01
C ASP A 668 -16.06 20.89 24.05
N CYS A 669 -15.50 21.31 22.91
CA CYS A 669 -14.47 22.36 22.90
C CYS A 669 -15.01 23.79 23.06
N ASP A 670 -16.32 24.01 22.90
CA ASP A 670 -16.94 25.35 23.01
C ASP A 670 -17.47 25.69 24.41
N GLU A 671 -17.66 24.72 25.32
CA GLU A 671 -18.15 25.01 26.68
C GLU A 671 -17.15 25.78 27.56
N HIS A 672 -15.87 25.82 27.19
CA HIS A 672 -14.86 26.65 27.86
C HIS A 672 -14.73 28.07 27.30
N ARG A 673 -15.49 28.42 26.24
CA ARG A 673 -15.44 29.75 25.60
C ARG A 673 -16.46 30.77 26.09
N SER A 674 -17.21 30.50 27.16
CA SER A 674 -18.20 31.45 27.67
C SER A 674 -18.38 31.44 29.19
N ARG A 675 -17.31 31.74 29.93
CA ARG A 675 -17.45 32.30 31.28
C ARG A 675 -16.61 33.58 31.42
N PRO A 676 -17.24 34.76 31.55
CA PRO A 676 -16.52 35.98 31.90
C PRO A 676 -15.94 35.80 33.30
N TRP A 677 -14.64 36.08 33.45
CA TRP A 677 -13.98 36.14 34.74
C TRP A 677 -14.67 37.20 35.63
N PRO A 678 -15.08 36.89 36.87
CA PRO A 678 -15.59 37.90 37.78
C PRO A 678 -14.41 38.78 38.23
N VAL A 679 -14.49 40.07 37.89
CA VAL A 679 -13.62 41.11 38.41
C VAL A 679 -13.94 41.29 39.90
N SER A 680 -13.07 40.80 40.78
CA SER A 680 -13.07 41.21 42.19
C SER A 680 -12.22 42.46 42.36
N GLN A 681 -12.90 43.60 42.50
CA GLN A 681 -12.36 44.78 43.18
C GLN A 681 -12.23 44.48 44.67
N VAL A 682 -11.04 44.63 45.26
CA VAL A 682 -10.88 45.19 46.62
C VAL A 682 -9.53 45.93 46.67
N PHE A 683 -9.58 47.09 47.32
CA PHE A 683 -8.52 48.05 47.66
C PHE A 683 -7.28 47.47 48.35
#